data_AF-A0A5C5V4S8-F1
#
_entry.id   AF-A0A5C5V4S8-F1
#
_cell.length_a   1.000
_cell.length_b   1.000
_cell.length_c   1.000
_cell.angle_alpha   90.00
_cell.angle_beta   90.00
_cell.angle_gamma   90.00
#
_symmetry.space_group_name_H-M   'P 1'
#
loop_
_entity.id
_entity.type
_entity.pdbx_description
1 polymer ?
#
loop_
_entity_poly.entity_id
_entity_poly.type
_entity_poly.pdbx_seq_one_letter_code
_entity_poly.pdbx_strand_id
1 'polypeptide(L)'
;MSASTHADRTHKRQRTLRHEPLEERCLLAGDAAAAINQFAFDLYQHMQHEEGNLFFSPLSISTALAMTYAGAGGQTAAEMEEVLHFGDSEDIHAAFGELLASFAERTGEDPAPPVVWPFPGDPPDWWHGGSPASFDFQMDVANGIWSGQSLMGDYSDVVTEHYDAQIQGADFSDAAQVKDGINEWVSDVTRGRIQDLVDDLSSATVAVIVNAVFFNGSWDDPFDPEFTQLGSFTTPKDVVNAEIMYGQPDVYRTTIDGFDVIEMTMSDGEASAIFMMPLVEDGSNMMTEELFVGITDWTNSAGRSRRMTLINLPKFSTDIATDFNHALAGLGMPTAFIPGSADFSPMFGANGQAEEVYIRKVFHKATLEVNEQGTTAAAATEVELALCFAAGTSVLTPDGAAPIEEVRVGDTVLARNEHLLEGPVEPRVVEATRHGEAEILELHLGRRVIRTTELHPFFVEGQGWLPAAEISSGDRLACDRGGAIAVSYVQRTGKVEAVFNLRVAEHRTFFIGEDDWGFGVWTHNFYDTGFYANRPFHLMIRDNVTDTIAFMGRIDDPTQLENSVTPQVIESNADWGDFDNSGVVDQADYALWRSSYGQTGSRLQADGNGDGRVDSADYTVWRDNLGATAAAPLVVEAVADADEAVVDDQPAPAAPLVLTPSPRPQRSLGGPVRPQRALSSTEAEPDLLLLLAAQRQRAAQAEQLNAHVETGETAEEEPVREVFATVDSWLDSPL
;
A
#
# COMPACT_ATOMS: atom_id res chain seq x y z
N MET A 1 48.93 3.54 30.47
CA MET A 1 49.23 3.01 29.13
C MET A 1 48.78 1.56 29.05
N SER A 2 47.61 1.31 28.49
CA SER A 2 47.16 0.01 27.96
C SER A 2 45.76 0.20 27.40
N ALA A 3 45.67 0.73 26.18
CA ALA A 3 44.45 0.77 25.40
C ALA A 3 44.72 0.00 24.11
N SER A 4 44.00 -1.10 23.90
CA SER A 4 43.94 -1.89 22.66
C SER A 4 42.89 -3.00 22.82
N THR A 5 42.36 -3.50 21.71
CA THR A 5 41.46 -4.66 21.55
C THR A 5 40.00 -4.51 22.01
N HIS A 6 39.27 -3.62 21.32
CA HIS A 6 37.85 -3.77 20.98
C HIS A 6 37.64 -3.21 19.56
N ALA A 7 38.07 -3.98 18.56
CA ALA A 7 37.94 -3.67 17.13
C ALA A 7 38.34 -4.90 16.28
N ASP A 8 37.56 -5.98 16.36
CA ASP A 8 37.50 -7.02 15.30
C ASP A 8 36.31 -7.96 15.53
N ARG A 9 35.13 -7.63 14.98
CA ARG A 9 33.91 -8.46 15.03
C ARG A 9 33.01 -8.33 13.78
N THR A 10 33.59 -7.96 12.64
CA THR A 10 32.89 -7.94 11.33
C THR A 10 33.45 -9.01 10.40
N HIS A 11 33.48 -10.26 10.87
CA HIS A 11 33.58 -11.40 9.97
C HIS A 11 32.19 -11.70 9.38
N LYS A 12 31.79 -10.97 8.33
CA LYS A 12 30.77 -11.48 7.40
C LYS A 12 31.25 -12.85 6.94
N ARG A 13 30.53 -13.93 7.29
CA ARG A 13 30.78 -15.25 6.69
C ARG A 13 30.45 -15.10 5.21
N GLN A 14 31.43 -15.29 4.33
CA GLN A 14 31.13 -15.38 2.91
C GLN A 14 30.27 -16.63 2.71
N ARG A 15 29.00 -16.44 2.33
CA ARG A 15 28.10 -17.54 1.95
C ARG A 15 28.78 -18.35 0.86
N THR A 16 28.73 -19.67 0.96
CA THR A 16 29.18 -20.56 -0.11
C THR A 16 28.06 -20.67 -1.14
N LEU A 17 27.74 -19.55 -1.80
CA LEU A 17 26.74 -19.51 -2.87
C LEU A 17 27.06 -20.60 -3.88
N ARG A 18 26.03 -21.33 -4.35
CA ARG A 18 26.26 -22.35 -5.38
C ARG A 18 26.83 -21.68 -6.62
N HIS A 19 27.78 -22.33 -7.29
CA HIS A 19 28.41 -21.82 -8.53
C HIS A 19 27.50 -21.98 -9.77
N GLU A 20 26.19 -21.83 -9.58
CA GLU A 20 25.16 -21.98 -10.61
C GLU A 20 25.02 -20.65 -11.39
N PRO A 21 24.58 -20.65 -12.65
CA PRO A 21 24.25 -19.43 -13.40
C PRO A 21 23.20 -18.57 -12.68
N LEU A 22 23.27 -17.26 -12.90
CA LEU A 22 22.35 -16.29 -12.30
C LEU A 22 20.87 -16.60 -12.60
N GLU A 23 20.59 -17.18 -13.77
CA GLU A 23 19.25 -17.56 -14.23
C GLU A 23 18.63 -18.68 -13.36
N GLU A 24 19.41 -19.66 -12.89
CA GLU A 24 18.92 -20.71 -11.97
C GLU A 24 18.73 -20.17 -10.53
N ARG A 25 19.59 -19.23 -10.10
CA ARG A 25 19.41 -18.53 -8.80
C ARG A 25 18.14 -17.65 -8.79
N CYS A 26 17.82 -16.98 -9.90
CA CYS A 26 16.58 -16.20 -10.01
C CYS A 26 15.32 -17.07 -9.97
N LEU A 27 15.35 -18.28 -10.56
CA LEU A 27 14.24 -19.23 -10.47
C LEU A 27 14.02 -19.70 -9.03
N LEU A 28 15.09 -20.08 -8.31
CA LEU A 28 15.02 -20.48 -6.91
C LEU A 28 14.48 -19.37 -5.99
N ALA A 29 14.92 -18.12 -6.14
CA ALA A 29 14.34 -17.01 -5.39
C ALA A 29 12.87 -16.74 -5.75
N GLY A 30 12.47 -17.08 -6.98
CA GLY A 30 11.11 -16.93 -7.50
C GLY A 30 10.07 -17.81 -6.79
N ASP A 31 10.41 -19.04 -6.43
CA ASP A 31 9.52 -19.93 -5.66
C ASP A 31 9.13 -19.30 -4.32
N ALA A 32 10.12 -18.83 -3.56
CA ALA A 32 9.89 -18.18 -2.26
C ALA A 32 9.12 -16.86 -2.42
N ALA A 33 9.43 -16.06 -3.45
CA ALA A 33 8.70 -14.83 -3.75
C ALA A 33 7.23 -15.08 -4.09
N ALA A 34 6.94 -16.09 -4.92
CA ALA A 34 5.58 -16.48 -5.28
C ALA A 34 4.79 -16.95 -4.05
N ALA A 35 5.38 -17.81 -3.22
CA ALA A 35 4.81 -18.29 -1.97
C ALA A 35 4.49 -17.14 -1.00
N ILE A 36 5.44 -16.23 -0.78
CA ILE A 36 5.26 -15.02 0.05
C ILE A 36 4.11 -14.16 -0.49
N ASN A 37 4.02 -13.96 -1.79
CA ASN A 37 3.01 -13.09 -2.40
C ASN A 37 1.59 -13.68 -2.31
N GLN A 38 1.42 -14.99 -2.48
CA GLN A 38 0.11 -15.64 -2.31
C GLN A 38 -0.31 -15.65 -0.84
N PHE A 39 0.61 -16.02 0.07
CA PHE A 39 0.37 -15.91 1.52
C PHE A 39 0.03 -14.47 1.95
N ALA A 40 0.70 -13.46 1.40
CA ALA A 40 0.41 -12.06 1.67
C ALA A 40 -1.04 -11.70 1.31
N PHE A 41 -1.50 -12.15 0.13
CA PHE A 41 -2.85 -11.92 -0.34
C PHE A 41 -3.89 -12.62 0.54
N ASP A 42 -3.73 -13.91 0.82
CA ASP A 42 -4.67 -14.68 1.65
C ASP A 42 -4.77 -14.11 3.08
N LEU A 43 -3.64 -13.79 3.69
CA LEU A 43 -3.58 -13.18 5.01
C LEU A 43 -4.26 -11.80 5.02
N TYR A 44 -4.01 -10.99 4.01
CA TYR A 44 -4.70 -9.72 3.85
C TYR A 44 -6.21 -9.91 3.65
N GLN A 45 -6.62 -10.89 2.87
CA GLN A 45 -8.03 -11.19 2.62
C GLN A 45 -8.77 -11.60 3.89
N HIS A 46 -8.10 -12.34 4.78
CA HIS A 46 -8.64 -12.71 6.09
C HIS A 46 -8.81 -11.48 7.00
N MET A 47 -7.80 -10.60 7.01
CA MET A 47 -7.67 -9.50 7.97
C MET A 47 -8.33 -8.18 7.56
N GLN A 48 -8.57 -7.92 6.28
CA GLN A 48 -9.13 -6.66 5.77
C GLN A 48 -10.52 -6.30 6.34
N HIS A 49 -11.18 -7.21 7.05
CA HIS A 49 -12.43 -6.95 7.77
C HIS A 49 -12.25 -6.36 9.18
N GLU A 50 -11.02 -6.19 9.65
CA GLU A 50 -10.70 -5.54 10.93
C GLU A 50 -10.81 -4.01 10.82
N GLU A 51 -11.15 -3.35 11.94
CA GLU A 51 -11.27 -1.89 12.00
C GLU A 51 -9.92 -1.21 12.21
N GLY A 52 -9.62 -0.17 11.43
CA GLY A 52 -8.45 0.68 11.60
C GLY A 52 -7.31 0.33 10.64
N ASN A 53 -6.15 0.92 10.88
CA ASN A 53 -4.97 0.71 10.06
C ASN A 53 -4.51 -0.75 10.14
N LEU A 54 -4.27 -1.37 8.98
CA LEU A 54 -3.70 -2.71 8.85
C LEU A 54 -2.36 -2.58 8.15
N PHE A 55 -1.27 -3.09 8.72
CA PHE A 55 0.04 -3.04 8.07
C PHE A 55 0.92 -4.17 8.59
N PHE A 56 1.56 -4.91 7.69
CA PHE A 56 2.46 -6.01 8.05
C PHE A 56 3.50 -6.28 6.95
N SER A 57 4.57 -7.00 7.30
CA SER A 57 5.53 -7.54 6.34
C SER A 57 5.27 -9.03 6.12
N PRO A 58 4.69 -9.44 4.98
CA PRO A 58 4.52 -10.86 4.67
C PRO A 58 5.88 -11.56 4.50
N LEU A 59 6.87 -10.91 3.86
CA LEU A 59 8.26 -11.40 3.83
C LEU A 59 8.78 -11.79 5.22
N SER A 60 8.55 -10.93 6.23
CA SER A 60 8.96 -11.20 7.61
C SER A 60 8.26 -12.42 8.21
N ILE A 61 6.93 -12.44 8.12
CA ILE A 61 6.07 -13.48 8.70
C ILE A 61 6.36 -14.83 8.04
N SER A 62 6.36 -14.89 6.71
CA SER A 62 6.69 -16.11 5.96
C SER A 62 8.10 -16.60 6.27
N THR A 63 9.09 -15.72 6.45
CA THR A 63 10.45 -16.14 6.82
C THR A 63 10.49 -16.81 8.20
N ALA A 64 9.81 -16.24 9.20
CA ALA A 64 9.69 -16.83 10.54
C ALA A 64 8.92 -18.16 10.53
N LEU A 65 7.81 -18.23 9.77
CA LEU A 65 7.00 -19.43 9.65
C LEU A 65 7.72 -20.52 8.83
N ALA A 66 8.53 -20.18 7.83
CA ALA A 66 9.38 -21.13 7.10
C ALA A 66 10.48 -21.74 8.01
N MET A 67 11.14 -20.92 8.84
CA MET A 67 12.05 -21.42 9.88
C MET A 67 11.35 -22.27 10.94
N THR A 68 10.03 -22.10 11.12
CA THR A 68 9.23 -22.91 12.04
C THR A 68 8.80 -24.23 11.39
N TYR A 69 8.38 -24.18 10.11
CA TYR A 69 8.04 -25.32 9.25
C TYR A 69 9.21 -26.31 9.10
N ALA A 70 10.45 -25.82 8.97
CA ALA A 70 11.66 -26.66 8.98
C ALA A 70 11.77 -27.61 10.20
N GLY A 71 11.09 -27.28 11.30
CA GLY A 71 11.04 -28.07 12.53
C GLY A 71 9.71 -28.77 12.80
N ALA A 72 8.73 -28.66 11.89
CA ALA A 72 7.40 -29.23 12.00
C ALA A 72 7.33 -30.64 11.37
N GLY A 73 6.42 -31.48 11.88
CA GLY A 73 6.14 -32.82 11.38
C GLY A 73 4.66 -33.08 11.15
N GLY A 74 4.36 -34.21 10.52
CA GLY A 74 3.00 -34.74 10.39
C GLY A 74 1.97 -33.74 9.84
N GLN A 75 0.83 -33.64 10.53
CA GLN A 75 -0.26 -32.72 10.17
C GLN A 75 0.15 -31.25 10.28
N THR A 76 0.97 -30.91 11.28
CA THR A 76 1.47 -29.53 11.49
C THR A 76 2.29 -29.05 10.31
N ALA A 77 3.19 -29.89 9.79
CA ALA A 77 3.95 -29.58 8.59
C ALA A 77 3.03 -29.38 7.37
N ALA A 78 2.13 -30.32 7.10
CA ALA A 78 1.24 -30.27 5.93
C ALA A 78 0.30 -29.05 5.94
N GLU A 79 -0.22 -28.65 7.10
CA GLU A 79 -1.04 -27.45 7.23
C GLU A 79 -0.24 -26.16 7.00
N MET A 80 1.00 -26.09 7.51
CA MET A 80 1.89 -24.95 7.27
C MET A 80 2.34 -24.88 5.81
N GLU A 81 2.60 -26.03 5.17
CA GLU A 81 2.99 -26.14 3.75
C GLU A 81 1.90 -25.59 2.81
N GLU A 82 0.63 -25.93 3.09
CA GLU A 82 -0.54 -25.43 2.35
C GLU A 82 -0.74 -23.92 2.57
N VAL A 83 -0.83 -23.47 3.84
CA VAL A 83 -1.10 -22.05 4.16
C VAL A 83 0.02 -21.11 3.68
N LEU A 84 1.26 -21.58 3.65
CA LEU A 84 2.41 -20.79 3.20
C LEU A 84 2.69 -20.94 1.70
N HIS A 85 1.86 -21.69 0.95
CA HIS A 85 2.00 -21.92 -0.50
C HIS A 85 3.34 -22.54 -0.93
N PHE A 86 3.84 -23.52 -0.16
CA PHE A 86 5.16 -24.12 -0.40
C PHE A 86 5.15 -25.32 -1.37
N GLY A 87 4.00 -25.94 -1.61
CA GLY A 87 3.88 -27.30 -2.17
C GLY A 87 4.38 -27.52 -3.61
N ASP A 88 4.60 -26.47 -4.40
CA ASP A 88 5.15 -26.56 -5.76
C ASP A 88 6.69 -26.46 -5.83
N SER A 89 7.38 -26.09 -4.73
CA SER A 89 8.84 -25.89 -4.72
C SER A 89 9.62 -27.18 -4.47
N GLU A 90 10.73 -27.39 -5.19
CA GLU A 90 11.61 -28.55 -4.97
C GLU A 90 12.41 -28.46 -3.65
N ASP A 91 12.76 -27.25 -3.20
CA ASP A 91 13.50 -26.97 -1.97
C ASP A 91 13.22 -25.53 -1.49
N ILE A 92 12.10 -25.37 -0.79
CA ILE A 92 11.64 -24.05 -0.31
C ILE A 92 12.66 -23.37 0.62
N HIS A 93 13.45 -24.11 1.39
CA HIS A 93 14.47 -23.51 2.26
C HIS A 93 15.64 -22.95 1.43
N ALA A 94 16.09 -23.67 0.39
CA ALA A 94 17.05 -23.12 -0.56
C ALA A 94 16.50 -21.88 -1.29
N ALA A 95 15.21 -21.88 -1.67
CA ALA A 95 14.53 -20.75 -2.28
C ALA A 95 14.56 -19.49 -1.38
N PHE A 96 14.15 -19.61 -0.11
CA PHE A 96 14.29 -18.53 0.89
C PHE A 96 15.76 -18.10 1.07
N GLY A 97 16.71 -19.04 1.04
CA GLY A 97 18.12 -18.75 1.20
C GLY A 97 18.71 -17.87 0.09
N GLU A 98 18.35 -18.14 -1.17
CA GLU A 98 18.74 -17.30 -2.32
C GLU A 98 17.98 -15.97 -2.34
N LEU A 99 16.69 -15.96 -1.97
CA LEU A 99 15.90 -14.73 -1.83
C LEU A 99 16.55 -13.77 -0.81
N LEU A 100 16.84 -14.25 0.41
CA LEU A 100 17.51 -13.48 1.45
C LEU A 100 18.97 -13.12 1.09
N ALA A 101 19.64 -13.94 0.26
CA ALA A 101 20.95 -13.58 -0.30
C ALA A 101 20.84 -12.36 -1.20
N SER A 102 19.82 -12.30 -2.07
CA SER A 102 19.63 -11.22 -3.04
C SER A 102 19.46 -9.86 -2.37
N PHE A 103 18.81 -9.78 -1.21
CA PHE A 103 18.67 -8.54 -0.44
C PHE A 103 20.00 -8.11 0.19
N ALA A 104 20.74 -9.06 0.78
CA ALA A 104 22.04 -8.82 1.40
C ALA A 104 23.18 -8.54 0.39
N GLU A 105 23.03 -8.95 -0.88
CA GLU A 105 23.93 -8.63 -1.99
C GLU A 105 23.70 -7.20 -2.54
N ARG A 106 22.48 -6.67 -2.44
CA ARG A 106 22.08 -5.37 -2.98
C ARG A 106 22.08 -4.23 -1.97
N THR A 107 21.83 -4.52 -0.70
CA THR A 107 21.88 -3.53 0.38
C THR A 107 23.25 -2.85 0.45
N GLY A 108 23.26 -1.53 0.22
CA GLY A 108 24.47 -0.71 0.14
C GLY A 108 25.33 -0.71 1.42
N GLU A 109 26.58 -0.27 1.31
CA GLU A 109 27.35 0.09 2.51
C GLU A 109 26.68 1.29 3.20
N ASP A 110 26.75 1.35 4.54
CA ASP A 110 26.11 2.41 5.34
C ASP A 110 26.32 3.80 4.70
N PRO A 111 25.25 4.60 4.54
CA PRO A 111 25.36 5.93 3.96
C PRO A 111 26.40 6.72 4.76
N ALA A 112 27.43 7.21 4.04
CA ALA A 112 28.57 7.84 4.69
C ALA A 112 28.10 8.95 5.64
N PRO A 113 28.59 8.99 6.90
CA PRO A 113 28.07 9.94 7.88
C PRO A 113 28.20 11.36 7.35
N PRO A 114 27.17 12.22 7.56
CA PRO A 114 27.08 13.52 6.91
C PRO A 114 28.37 14.31 7.15
N VAL A 115 28.89 14.92 6.07
CA VAL A 115 30.20 15.56 6.08
C VAL A 115 30.24 16.66 7.16
N VAL A 116 30.90 16.36 8.27
CA VAL A 116 31.03 17.28 9.40
C VAL A 116 31.78 18.52 8.94
N TRP A 117 31.23 19.70 9.26
CA TRP A 117 31.81 21.00 8.92
C TRP A 117 33.30 21.06 9.32
N PRO A 118 34.24 21.14 8.36
CA PRO A 118 35.66 20.89 8.63
C PRO A 118 36.41 22.12 9.18
N PHE A 119 35.69 23.19 9.51
CA PHE A 119 36.26 24.46 9.96
C PHE A 119 35.81 24.83 11.39
N PRO A 120 36.60 25.60 12.16
CA PRO A 120 36.19 26.04 13.49
C PRO A 120 35.06 27.08 13.44
N GLY A 121 33.96 26.81 14.12
CA GLY A 121 32.78 27.68 14.20
C GLY A 121 31.52 26.95 13.77
N ASP A 122 30.35 27.58 13.95
CA ASP A 122 29.09 27.05 13.45
C ASP A 122 29.10 27.05 11.89
N PRO A 123 28.44 26.08 11.23
CA PRO A 123 28.28 26.10 9.78
C PRO A 123 27.45 27.33 9.36
N PRO A 124 27.73 27.94 8.20
CA PRO A 124 26.90 29.01 7.65
C PRO A 124 25.54 28.48 7.19
N ASP A 125 24.52 29.34 7.16
CA ASP A 125 23.10 28.99 6.93
C ASP A 125 22.82 28.20 5.62
N TRP A 126 23.73 28.24 4.64
CA TRP A 126 23.67 27.49 3.36
C TRP A 126 24.37 26.12 3.40
N TRP A 127 24.96 25.72 4.53
CA TRP A 127 25.62 24.43 4.72
C TRP A 127 24.69 23.46 5.42
N HIS A 128 24.14 22.51 4.68
CA HIS A 128 23.23 21.47 5.18
C HIS A 128 23.94 20.13 5.45
N GLY A 129 25.27 20.17 5.58
CA GLY A 129 26.12 19.01 5.26
C GLY A 129 26.35 18.90 3.76
N GLY A 130 27.32 18.08 3.34
CA GLY A 130 27.28 17.61 1.94
C GLY A 130 25.98 16.85 1.70
N SER A 131 25.50 16.82 0.45
CA SER A 131 24.30 16.06 0.04
C SER A 131 24.23 14.75 0.83
N PRO A 132 23.06 14.36 1.39
CA PRO A 132 22.91 12.99 1.82
C PRO A 132 23.35 12.11 0.66
N ALA A 133 24.02 10.99 0.96
CA ALA A 133 24.12 9.94 -0.04
C ALA A 133 22.70 9.62 -0.52
N SER A 134 22.54 9.26 -1.79
CA SER A 134 21.37 8.47 -2.18
C SER A 134 21.27 7.35 -1.14
N PHE A 135 20.10 7.21 -0.51
CA PHE A 135 19.86 6.05 0.32
C PHE A 135 19.57 4.92 -0.63
N ASP A 136 20.65 4.30 -1.13
CA ASP A 136 20.60 3.08 -1.91
C ASP A 136 19.71 2.07 -1.16
N PHE A 137 18.87 1.33 -1.89
CA PHE A 137 17.98 0.29 -1.39
C PHE A 137 18.59 -0.45 -0.20
N GLN A 138 17.87 -0.43 0.93
CA GLN A 138 18.29 -1.09 2.14
C GLN A 138 17.15 -1.99 2.61
N MET A 139 17.34 -3.30 2.50
CA MET A 139 16.47 -4.30 3.12
C MET A 139 17.30 -5.22 4.02
N ASP A 140 17.33 -4.86 5.31
CA ASP A 140 18.01 -5.64 6.34
C ASP A 140 17.03 -6.69 6.89
N VAL A 141 17.37 -7.97 6.75
CA VAL A 141 16.62 -9.09 7.33
C VAL A 141 17.47 -9.81 8.37
N ALA A 142 16.98 -9.91 9.60
CA ALA A 142 17.66 -10.57 10.70
C ALA A 142 16.81 -11.71 11.28
N ASN A 143 17.42 -12.88 11.44
CA ASN A 143 16.79 -14.09 11.96
C ASN A 143 17.46 -14.55 13.26
N GLY A 144 16.68 -14.85 14.29
CA GLY A 144 17.16 -15.24 15.60
C GLY A 144 16.28 -16.30 16.25
N ILE A 145 16.88 -17.24 16.99
CA ILE A 145 16.18 -18.34 17.64
C ILE A 145 16.71 -18.48 19.07
N TRP A 146 15.85 -18.25 20.07
CA TRP A 146 16.14 -18.47 21.48
C TRP A 146 15.48 -19.76 21.93
N SER A 147 16.25 -20.73 22.41
CA SER A 147 15.73 -22.03 22.82
C SER A 147 16.17 -22.40 24.24
N GLY A 148 15.22 -22.88 25.05
CA GLY A 148 15.45 -23.46 26.36
C GLY A 148 15.82 -24.95 26.30
N GLN A 149 15.73 -25.55 25.12
CA GLN A 149 16.04 -26.96 24.86
C GLN A 149 17.10 -27.09 23.76
N SER A 150 17.75 -28.26 23.67
CA SER A 150 18.65 -28.56 22.55
C SER A 150 17.85 -28.75 21.27
N LEU A 151 18.15 -27.96 20.24
CA LEU A 151 17.63 -28.15 18.89
C LEU A 151 18.29 -29.36 18.22
N MET A 152 17.58 -29.98 17.28
CA MET A 152 18.12 -31.06 16.44
C MET A 152 19.14 -30.54 15.43
N GLY A 153 20.07 -31.41 15.04
CA GLY A 153 21.16 -31.08 14.11
C GLY A 153 20.60 -30.65 12.75
N ASP A 154 19.83 -31.53 12.12
CA ASP A 154 19.23 -31.32 10.79
C ASP A 154 18.41 -30.01 10.73
N TYR A 155 17.63 -29.71 11.78
CA TYR A 155 16.92 -28.42 11.93
C TYR A 155 17.89 -27.22 12.01
N SER A 156 18.90 -27.33 12.87
CA SER A 156 19.89 -26.26 13.12
C SER A 156 20.70 -25.96 11.86
N ASP A 157 21.02 -26.98 11.06
CA ASP A 157 21.74 -26.86 9.80
C ASP A 157 20.89 -26.08 8.78
N VAL A 158 19.59 -26.41 8.61
CA VAL A 158 18.66 -25.68 7.70
C VAL A 158 18.55 -24.20 8.06
N VAL A 159 18.26 -23.86 9.32
CA VAL A 159 18.08 -22.45 9.71
C VAL A 159 19.39 -21.65 9.70
N THR A 160 20.54 -22.30 9.91
CA THR A 160 21.85 -21.64 9.82
C THR A 160 22.31 -21.45 8.38
N GLU A 161 22.09 -22.44 7.50
CA GLU A 161 22.55 -22.41 6.10
C GLU A 161 21.73 -21.46 5.23
N HIS A 162 20.41 -21.53 5.32
CA HIS A 162 19.51 -20.79 4.44
C HIS A 162 19.10 -19.42 5.02
N TYR A 163 18.82 -19.36 6.32
CA TYR A 163 18.25 -18.16 6.95
C TYR A 163 19.29 -17.28 7.68
N ASP A 164 20.56 -17.73 7.78
CA ASP A 164 21.62 -17.10 8.58
C ASP A 164 21.19 -16.86 10.05
N ALA A 165 20.34 -17.75 10.56
CA ALA A 165 19.69 -17.57 11.85
C ALA A 165 20.66 -17.70 13.03
N GLN A 166 20.63 -16.73 13.95
CA GLN A 166 21.43 -16.78 15.17
C GLN A 166 20.73 -17.64 16.24
N ILE A 167 21.27 -18.83 16.50
CA ILE A 167 20.78 -19.72 17.55
C ILE A 167 21.42 -19.38 18.90
N GLN A 168 20.59 -19.08 19.90
CA GLN A 168 21.00 -18.76 21.28
C GLN A 168 20.27 -19.65 22.30
N GLY A 169 21.00 -20.12 23.31
CA GLY A 169 20.39 -20.78 24.47
C GLY A 169 19.76 -19.77 25.43
N ALA A 170 18.55 -20.04 25.91
CA ALA A 170 17.78 -19.17 26.79
C ALA A 170 17.33 -19.92 28.07
N ASP A 171 17.12 -19.18 29.16
CA ASP A 171 16.52 -19.70 30.39
C ASP A 171 15.20 -18.97 30.64
N PHE A 172 14.11 -19.52 30.10
CA PHE A 172 12.77 -18.93 30.25
C PHE A 172 12.26 -18.95 31.70
N SER A 173 12.95 -19.57 32.67
CA SER A 173 12.60 -19.38 34.08
C SER A 173 12.83 -17.93 34.55
N ASP A 174 13.69 -17.16 33.85
CA ASP A 174 13.75 -15.69 33.89
C ASP A 174 13.33 -15.10 32.53
N ALA A 175 12.05 -15.31 32.18
CA ALA A 175 11.48 -14.81 30.93
C ALA A 175 11.61 -13.28 30.75
N ALA A 176 11.70 -12.50 31.84
CA ALA A 176 11.97 -11.07 31.74
C ALA A 176 13.37 -10.80 31.17
N GLN A 177 14.41 -11.45 31.71
CA GLN A 177 15.77 -11.35 31.17
C GLN A 177 15.86 -11.84 29.72
N VAL A 178 15.16 -12.91 29.36
CA VAL A 178 15.16 -13.41 27.97
C VAL A 178 14.49 -12.42 27.03
N LYS A 179 13.35 -11.84 27.43
CA LYS A 179 12.64 -10.80 26.65
C LYS A 179 13.52 -9.58 26.40
N ASP A 180 14.14 -9.04 27.46
CA ASP A 180 15.00 -7.87 27.37
C ASP A 180 16.20 -8.15 26.45
N GLY A 181 16.79 -9.34 26.52
CA GLY A 181 17.89 -9.76 25.63
C GLY A 181 17.49 -9.97 24.17
N ILE A 182 16.25 -10.42 23.91
CA ILE A 182 15.69 -10.47 22.54
C ILE A 182 15.51 -9.05 22.00
N ASN A 183 14.90 -8.16 22.77
CA ASN A 183 14.65 -6.77 22.33
C ASN A 183 15.97 -5.98 22.16
N GLU A 184 16.99 -6.21 23.00
CA GLU A 184 18.34 -5.67 22.83
C GLU A 184 18.98 -6.17 21.51
N TRP A 185 18.90 -7.48 21.23
CA TRP A 185 19.41 -8.05 19.97
C TRP A 185 18.67 -7.50 18.74
N VAL A 186 17.34 -7.42 18.77
CA VAL A 186 16.53 -6.87 17.66
C VAL A 186 16.90 -5.41 17.42
N SER A 187 17.08 -4.63 18.48
CA SER A 187 17.55 -3.25 18.39
C SER A 187 18.95 -3.17 17.77
N ASP A 188 19.91 -3.99 18.24
CA ASP A 188 21.28 -4.01 17.69
C ASP A 188 21.32 -4.36 16.20
N VAL A 189 20.64 -5.44 15.76
CA VAL A 189 20.65 -5.87 14.35
C VAL A 189 19.87 -4.93 13.44
N THR A 190 18.89 -4.19 13.96
CA THR A 190 18.15 -3.15 13.22
C THR A 190 18.70 -1.74 13.47
N ARG A 191 19.89 -1.59 14.08
CA ARG A 191 20.54 -0.29 14.38
C ARG A 191 19.65 0.69 15.16
N GLY A 192 18.81 0.18 16.07
CA GLY A 192 17.88 0.93 16.91
C GLY A 192 16.52 1.23 16.27
N ARG A 193 16.24 0.71 15.06
CA ARG A 193 15.00 0.99 14.32
C ARG A 193 13.80 0.21 14.85
N ILE A 194 13.97 -1.06 15.19
CA ILE A 194 12.94 -1.88 15.84
C ILE A 194 13.29 -2.04 17.31
N GLN A 195 12.38 -1.61 18.18
CA GLN A 195 12.48 -1.70 19.63
C GLN A 195 11.21 -2.36 20.17
N ASP A 196 11.33 -3.07 21.29
CA ASP A 196 10.21 -3.71 21.99
C ASP A 196 9.33 -4.61 21.09
N LEU A 197 9.98 -5.50 20.31
CA LEU A 197 9.29 -6.50 19.47
C LEU A 197 8.51 -7.52 20.30
N VAL A 198 9.08 -7.97 21.41
CA VAL A 198 8.43 -8.90 22.35
C VAL A 198 7.90 -8.10 23.54
N ASP A 199 6.57 -8.04 23.65
CA ASP A 199 5.83 -7.35 24.73
C ASP A 199 5.75 -8.20 26.01
N ASP A 200 5.32 -9.46 25.86
CA ASP A 200 5.15 -10.47 26.89
C ASP A 200 5.89 -11.78 26.58
N LEU A 201 6.43 -12.42 27.62
CA LEU A 201 7.07 -13.73 27.53
C LEU A 201 6.77 -14.56 28.78
N SER A 202 6.19 -15.75 28.58
CA SER A 202 5.85 -16.68 29.65
C SER A 202 7.06 -17.53 30.07
N SER A 203 7.13 -17.89 31.35
CA SER A 203 8.14 -18.85 31.83
C SER A 203 7.88 -20.31 31.42
N ALA A 204 6.74 -20.57 30.78
CA ALA A 204 6.45 -21.84 30.10
C ALA A 204 6.94 -21.88 28.64
N THR A 205 7.50 -20.79 28.11
CA THR A 205 8.02 -20.77 26.73
C THR A 205 9.19 -21.74 26.57
N VAL A 206 9.17 -22.52 25.47
CA VAL A 206 10.23 -23.48 25.12
C VAL A 206 11.24 -22.88 24.13
N ALA A 207 10.75 -22.11 23.16
CA ALA A 207 11.57 -21.36 22.22
C ALA A 207 10.84 -20.10 21.73
N VAL A 208 11.61 -19.14 21.20
CA VAL A 208 11.12 -17.97 20.46
C VAL A 208 11.91 -17.89 19.16
N ILE A 209 11.20 -17.89 18.03
CA ILE A 209 11.75 -17.62 16.70
C ILE A 209 11.40 -16.17 16.37
N VAL A 210 12.40 -15.41 15.94
CA VAL A 210 12.30 -13.99 15.63
C VAL A 210 12.78 -13.78 14.20
N ASN A 211 11.97 -13.06 13.43
CA ASN A 211 12.42 -12.37 12.23
C ASN A 211 12.20 -10.87 12.42
N ALA A 212 13.15 -10.06 11.97
CA ALA A 212 13.04 -8.62 11.87
C ALA A 212 13.40 -8.20 10.44
N VAL A 213 12.51 -7.43 9.79
CA VAL A 213 12.76 -6.80 8.49
C VAL A 213 12.74 -5.29 8.68
N PHE A 214 13.81 -4.62 8.29
CA PHE A 214 13.86 -3.17 8.14
C PHE A 214 14.01 -2.82 6.65
N PHE A 215 13.22 -1.86 6.19
CA PHE A 215 13.28 -1.34 4.83
C PHE A 215 13.45 0.17 4.82
N ASN A 216 14.31 0.65 3.93
CA ASN A 216 14.50 2.04 3.61
C ASN A 216 14.82 2.19 2.13
N GLY A 217 14.18 3.19 1.50
CA GLY A 217 14.45 3.61 0.13
C GLY A 217 13.96 5.05 -0.09
N SER A 218 14.75 5.85 -0.80
CA SER A 218 14.35 7.19 -1.25
C SER A 218 13.45 7.13 -2.49
N TRP A 219 12.47 8.04 -2.61
CA TRP A 219 11.71 8.23 -3.85
C TRP A 219 12.66 8.60 -5.00
N ASP A 220 12.41 8.10 -6.22
CA ASP A 220 13.11 8.55 -7.43
C ASP A 220 12.86 10.04 -7.71
N ASP A 221 11.66 10.54 -7.34
CA ASP A 221 11.27 11.94 -7.43
C ASP A 221 10.61 12.38 -6.11
N PRO A 222 11.38 12.97 -5.16
CA PRO A 222 10.91 13.35 -3.84
C PRO A 222 9.84 14.46 -3.82
N PHE A 223 9.07 14.50 -2.74
CA PHE A 223 8.22 15.66 -2.44
C PHE A 223 9.07 16.80 -1.86
N ASP A 224 8.64 18.04 -2.11
CA ASP A 224 9.20 19.23 -1.47
C ASP A 224 8.49 19.49 -0.13
N PRO A 225 9.22 19.48 1.01
CA PRO A 225 8.64 19.77 2.32
C PRO A 225 7.99 21.15 2.45
N GLU A 226 8.32 22.14 1.61
CA GLU A 226 7.64 23.44 1.60
C GLU A 226 6.17 23.34 1.16
N PHE A 227 5.77 22.24 0.51
CA PHE A 227 4.38 22.00 0.10
C PHE A 227 3.64 21.02 1.01
N THR A 228 4.31 20.37 1.94
CA THR A 228 3.65 19.63 3.02
C THR A 228 2.86 20.60 3.90
N GLN A 229 1.55 20.36 4.03
CA GLN A 229 0.65 21.21 4.81
C GLN A 229 -0.46 20.37 5.44
N LEU A 230 -1.08 20.87 6.51
CA LEU A 230 -2.28 20.26 7.07
C LEU A 230 -3.41 20.24 6.03
N GLY A 231 -3.95 19.05 5.76
CA GLY A 231 -5.07 18.81 4.87
C GLY A 231 -6.07 17.83 5.48
N SER A 232 -7.31 17.84 5.00
CA SER A 232 -8.37 16.98 5.51
C SER A 232 -8.32 15.58 4.89
N PHE A 233 -8.52 14.56 5.73
CA PHE A 233 -8.63 13.16 5.35
C PHE A 233 -9.95 12.60 5.92
N THR A 234 -10.75 11.94 5.09
CA THR A 234 -12.05 11.35 5.48
C THR A 234 -11.84 9.90 5.90
N THR A 235 -11.86 9.62 7.20
CA THR A 235 -11.79 8.25 7.75
C THR A 235 -13.14 7.54 7.59
N PRO A 236 -13.25 6.23 7.91
CA PRO A 236 -14.54 5.54 7.97
C PRO A 236 -15.51 6.08 9.05
N LYS A 237 -15.02 6.91 9.99
CA LYS A 237 -15.77 7.37 11.18
C LYS A 237 -16.01 8.89 11.18
N ASP A 238 -15.05 9.67 10.68
CA ASP A 238 -15.02 11.13 10.77
C ASP A 238 -14.07 11.78 9.73
N VAL A 239 -13.78 13.07 9.88
CA VAL A 239 -12.80 13.79 9.05
C VAL A 239 -11.72 14.35 9.95
N VAL A 240 -10.49 13.89 9.76
CA VAL A 240 -9.30 14.30 10.51
C VAL A 240 -8.45 15.28 9.70
N ASN A 241 -7.49 15.93 10.34
CA ASN A 241 -6.45 16.71 9.65
C ASN A 241 -5.11 16.00 9.79
N ALA A 242 -4.47 15.69 8.68
CA ALA A 242 -3.15 15.07 8.61
C ALA A 242 -2.17 15.99 7.87
N GLU A 243 -0.86 15.76 8.04
CA GLU A 243 0.14 16.39 7.18
C GLU A 243 0.06 15.73 5.80
N ILE A 244 -0.34 16.49 4.79
CA ILE A 244 -0.47 16.01 3.42
C ILE A 244 0.70 16.56 2.61
N MET A 245 1.49 15.66 2.04
CA MET A 245 2.56 15.96 1.09
C MET A 245 1.94 16.23 -0.28
N TYR A 246 2.48 17.21 -1.02
CA TYR A 246 2.01 17.57 -2.35
C TYR A 246 3.18 17.63 -3.32
N GLY A 247 3.07 16.91 -4.44
CA GLY A 247 4.14 16.83 -5.44
C GLY A 247 3.58 16.48 -6.82
N GLN A 248 4.42 16.52 -7.84
CA GLN A 248 4.06 16.07 -9.19
C GLN A 248 5.07 15.04 -9.74
N PRO A 249 5.38 13.95 -9.03
CA PRO A 249 6.42 13.02 -9.49
C PRO A 249 6.05 12.33 -10.80
N ASP A 250 7.06 11.95 -11.59
CA ASP A 250 6.86 11.10 -12.78
C ASP A 250 6.64 9.65 -12.37
N VAL A 251 5.40 9.15 -12.37
CA VAL A 251 5.05 7.82 -11.80
C VAL A 251 4.31 6.95 -12.80
N TYR A 252 4.34 5.63 -12.63
CA TYR A 252 3.41 4.78 -13.38
C TYR A 252 2.02 4.90 -12.76
N ARG A 253 0.99 5.00 -13.60
CA ARG A 253 -0.41 5.06 -13.16
C ARG A 253 -1.35 4.29 -14.08
N THR A 254 -2.39 3.70 -13.49
CA THR A 254 -3.43 2.96 -14.19
C THR A 254 -4.75 2.96 -13.39
N THR A 255 -5.78 2.32 -13.92
CA THR A 255 -7.01 1.99 -13.20
C THR A 255 -7.23 0.49 -13.27
N ILE A 256 -7.39 -0.17 -12.12
CA ILE A 256 -7.59 -1.62 -11.99
C ILE A 256 -8.75 -1.85 -11.01
N ASP A 257 -9.72 -2.69 -11.37
CA ASP A 257 -10.89 -3.08 -10.55
C ASP A 257 -11.61 -1.94 -9.78
N GLY A 258 -11.71 -0.75 -10.38
CA GLY A 258 -12.34 0.42 -9.73
C GLY A 258 -11.44 1.20 -8.77
N PHE A 259 -10.16 0.87 -8.70
CA PHE A 259 -9.12 1.63 -8.00
C PHE A 259 -8.28 2.44 -9.00
N ASP A 260 -7.94 3.67 -8.62
CA ASP A 260 -6.82 4.42 -9.18
C ASP A 260 -5.54 3.88 -8.56
N VAL A 261 -4.58 3.45 -9.37
CA VAL A 261 -3.36 2.80 -8.89
C VAL A 261 -2.14 3.55 -9.41
N ILE A 262 -1.27 3.96 -8.49
CA ILE A 262 0.05 4.52 -8.80
C ILE A 262 1.16 3.59 -8.30
N GLU A 263 2.29 3.61 -8.99
CA GLU A 263 3.56 3.06 -8.52
C GLU A 263 4.61 4.16 -8.49
N MET A 264 5.12 4.42 -7.29
CA MET A 264 6.24 5.31 -7.01
C MET A 264 7.51 4.47 -6.85
N THR A 265 8.37 4.50 -7.85
CA THR A 265 9.65 3.78 -7.84
C THR A 265 10.65 4.48 -6.91
N MET A 266 11.50 3.69 -6.24
CA MET A 266 12.63 4.19 -5.45
C MET A 266 13.81 4.57 -6.36
N SER A 267 14.75 5.38 -5.85
CA SER A 267 15.82 6.04 -6.61
C SER A 267 16.81 5.12 -7.35
N ASP A 268 16.86 3.83 -7.01
CA ASP A 268 17.68 2.80 -7.66
C ASP A 268 16.89 1.95 -8.67
N GLY A 269 15.56 2.03 -8.66
CA GLY A 269 14.67 1.17 -9.44
C GLY A 269 14.41 -0.22 -8.83
N GLU A 270 15.11 -0.59 -7.76
CA GLU A 270 15.06 -1.94 -7.18
C GLU A 270 13.85 -2.18 -6.29
N ALA A 271 13.18 -1.13 -5.83
CA ALA A 271 11.92 -1.23 -5.10
C ALA A 271 10.90 -0.18 -5.57
N SER A 272 9.63 -0.43 -5.26
CA SER A 272 8.51 0.47 -5.55
C SER A 272 7.50 0.48 -4.40
N ALA A 273 6.90 1.63 -4.13
CA ALA A 273 5.66 1.74 -3.36
C ALA A 273 4.46 1.84 -4.31
N ILE A 274 3.46 0.99 -4.11
CA ILE A 274 2.22 0.97 -4.88
C ILE A 274 1.09 1.45 -3.98
N PHE A 275 0.34 2.47 -4.42
CA PHE A 275 -0.81 3.00 -3.69
C PHE A 275 -2.08 2.82 -4.51
N MET A 276 -3.16 2.38 -3.86
CA MET A 276 -4.43 2.03 -4.50
C MET A 276 -5.58 2.80 -3.84
N MET A 277 -6.23 3.67 -4.61
CA MET A 277 -7.33 4.53 -4.15
C MET A 277 -8.67 4.08 -4.74
N PRO A 278 -9.70 3.76 -3.94
CA PRO A 278 -11.03 3.51 -4.48
C PRO A 278 -11.53 4.73 -5.27
N LEU A 279 -11.94 4.55 -6.53
CA LEU A 279 -12.48 5.66 -7.33
C LEU A 279 -13.81 6.17 -6.76
N VAL A 280 -14.65 5.26 -6.26
CA VAL A 280 -16.00 5.56 -5.74
C VAL A 280 -15.96 5.62 -4.22
N GLU A 281 -16.46 6.71 -3.63
CA GLU A 281 -16.49 6.91 -2.16
C GLU A 281 -17.35 5.87 -1.44
N ASP A 282 -18.50 5.50 -2.01
CA ASP A 282 -19.37 4.41 -1.53
C ASP A 282 -18.99 3.02 -2.11
N GLY A 283 -17.79 2.89 -2.68
CA GLY A 283 -17.28 1.67 -3.29
C GLY A 283 -16.80 0.62 -2.28
N SER A 284 -16.59 -0.60 -2.74
CA SER A 284 -15.94 -1.64 -1.94
C SER A 284 -14.44 -1.37 -1.82
N ASN A 285 -13.97 -0.81 -0.70
CA ASN A 285 -12.55 -0.64 -0.38
C ASN A 285 -11.92 -1.96 0.10
N MET A 286 -12.00 -2.99 -0.74
CA MET A 286 -11.58 -4.36 -0.45
C MET A 286 -10.51 -4.79 -1.46
N MET A 287 -9.51 -5.51 -0.99
CA MET A 287 -8.53 -6.18 -1.83
C MET A 287 -9.15 -7.44 -2.44
N THR A 288 -9.58 -7.34 -3.69
CA THR A 288 -10.07 -8.46 -4.51
C THR A 288 -8.92 -9.22 -5.16
N GLU A 289 -9.16 -10.45 -5.58
CA GLU A 289 -8.20 -11.24 -6.36
C GLU A 289 -7.95 -10.57 -7.71
N GLU A 290 -9.00 -10.04 -8.34
CA GLU A 290 -8.95 -9.29 -9.58
C GLU A 290 -8.08 -8.01 -9.48
N LEU A 291 -8.14 -7.30 -8.35
CA LEU A 291 -7.25 -6.16 -8.07
C LEU A 291 -5.81 -6.62 -7.89
N PHE A 292 -5.57 -7.62 -7.03
CA PHE A 292 -4.23 -8.09 -6.70
C PHE A 292 -3.48 -8.67 -7.91
N VAL A 293 -4.14 -9.56 -8.66
CA VAL A 293 -3.61 -10.12 -9.92
C VAL A 293 -3.45 -9.02 -10.97
N GLY A 294 -4.44 -8.12 -11.10
CA GLY A 294 -4.36 -7.01 -12.05
C GLY A 294 -3.21 -6.03 -11.78
N ILE A 295 -2.87 -5.79 -10.50
CA ILE A 295 -1.69 -5.01 -10.10
C ILE A 295 -0.41 -5.77 -10.45
N THR A 296 -0.35 -7.06 -10.13
CA THR A 296 0.83 -7.91 -10.40
C THR A 296 1.13 -7.96 -11.91
N ASP A 297 0.14 -8.31 -12.73
CA ASP A 297 0.21 -8.31 -14.20
C ASP A 297 0.61 -6.94 -14.76
N TRP A 298 0.04 -5.86 -14.21
CA TRP A 298 0.43 -4.51 -14.58
C TRP A 298 1.89 -4.25 -14.24
N THR A 299 2.34 -4.50 -13.01
CA THR A 299 3.74 -4.26 -12.59
C THR A 299 4.76 -4.99 -13.47
N ASN A 300 4.43 -6.20 -13.92
CA ASN A 300 5.30 -7.00 -14.79
C ASN A 300 5.14 -6.69 -16.29
N SER A 301 4.27 -5.76 -16.68
CA SER A 301 4.05 -5.38 -18.07
C SER A 301 5.08 -4.37 -18.59
N ALA A 302 5.78 -4.72 -19.67
CA ALA A 302 6.77 -3.86 -20.34
C ALA A 302 6.18 -2.66 -21.11
N GLY A 303 4.85 -2.52 -21.14
CA GLY A 303 4.13 -1.48 -21.89
C GLY A 303 3.77 -0.23 -21.08
N ARG A 304 4.18 -0.15 -19.81
CA ARG A 304 3.81 0.94 -18.91
C ARG A 304 4.57 2.24 -19.23
N SER A 305 3.86 3.36 -19.13
CA SER A 305 4.43 4.71 -19.27
C SER A 305 4.43 5.40 -17.91
N ARG A 306 5.57 5.95 -17.47
CA ARG A 306 5.57 6.98 -16.43
C ARG A 306 4.84 8.22 -16.94
N ARG A 307 4.17 8.93 -16.05
CA ARG A 307 3.51 10.21 -16.28
C ARG A 307 3.66 11.08 -15.05
N MET A 308 4.10 12.32 -15.29
CA MET A 308 3.95 13.47 -14.38
C MET A 308 2.55 13.47 -13.76
N THR A 309 2.44 12.98 -12.53
CA THR A 309 1.16 12.84 -11.85
C THR A 309 1.19 13.69 -10.61
N LEU A 310 0.22 14.58 -10.52
CA LEU A 310 -0.05 15.29 -9.29
C LEU A 310 -0.47 14.29 -8.21
N ILE A 311 0.27 14.24 -7.11
CA ILE A 311 -0.03 13.39 -5.95
C ILE A 311 -0.31 14.29 -4.75
N ASN A 312 -1.37 13.95 -4.00
CA ASN A 312 -1.37 14.22 -2.57
C ASN A 312 -1.35 12.91 -1.79
N LEU A 313 -0.49 12.85 -0.78
CA LEU A 313 -0.24 11.64 0.02
C LEU A 313 -0.06 12.05 1.48
N PRO A 314 -0.80 11.48 2.44
CA PRO A 314 -0.55 11.71 3.85
C PRO A 314 0.88 11.28 4.19
N LYS A 315 1.54 12.07 5.03
CA LYS A 315 2.72 11.64 5.77
C LYS A 315 2.25 10.77 6.93
N PHE A 316 2.81 9.58 7.08
CA PHE A 316 2.43 8.65 8.14
C PHE A 316 3.62 7.81 8.60
N SER A 317 3.53 7.26 9.79
CA SER A 317 4.44 6.23 10.30
C SER A 317 3.60 5.12 10.91
N THR A 318 3.79 3.89 10.48
CA THR A 318 3.13 2.74 11.11
C THR A 318 4.02 2.19 12.22
N ASP A 319 3.46 2.01 13.40
CA ASP A 319 3.94 1.01 14.35
C ASP A 319 2.76 0.14 14.80
N ILE A 320 2.61 -1.03 14.16
CA ILE A 320 1.47 -1.93 14.36
C ILE A 320 1.98 -3.29 14.86
N ALA A 321 1.49 -3.67 16.04
CA ALA A 321 1.60 -5.01 16.57
C ALA A 321 0.29 -5.77 16.32
N THR A 322 0.39 -6.89 15.62
CA THR A 322 -0.76 -7.72 15.22
C THR A 322 -0.59 -9.12 15.78
N ASP A 323 -1.63 -9.68 16.39
CA ASP A 323 -1.66 -11.09 16.77
C ASP A 323 -2.15 -11.93 15.58
N PHE A 324 -1.25 -12.69 14.99
CA PHE A 324 -1.53 -13.50 13.80
C PHE A 324 -2.08 -14.90 14.10
N ASN A 325 -2.16 -15.32 15.38
CA ASN A 325 -2.58 -16.69 15.71
C ASN A 325 -3.96 -17.04 15.14
N HIS A 326 -4.95 -16.17 15.36
CA HIS A 326 -6.32 -16.41 14.89
C HIS A 326 -6.42 -16.39 13.36
N ALA A 327 -5.74 -15.45 12.70
CA ALA A 327 -5.72 -15.36 11.25
C ALA A 327 -5.07 -16.59 10.61
N LEU A 328 -3.91 -17.04 11.11
CA LEU A 328 -3.20 -18.22 10.61
C LEU A 328 -3.98 -19.52 10.86
N ALA A 329 -4.59 -19.67 12.04
CA ALA A 329 -5.49 -20.80 12.31
C ALA A 329 -6.70 -20.80 11.35
N GLY A 330 -7.32 -19.63 11.15
CA GLY A 330 -8.46 -19.43 10.25
C GLY A 330 -8.13 -19.55 8.75
N LEU A 331 -6.87 -19.46 8.35
CA LEU A 331 -6.39 -19.78 7.00
C LEU A 331 -6.23 -21.29 6.75
N GLY A 332 -6.11 -22.10 7.81
CA GLY A 332 -6.01 -23.56 7.68
C GLY A 332 -4.85 -24.22 8.43
N MET A 333 -4.11 -23.50 9.29
CA MET A 333 -3.04 -24.10 10.12
C MET A 333 -3.30 -24.11 11.64
N PRO A 334 -4.48 -24.54 12.13
CA PRO A 334 -4.80 -24.55 13.55
C PRO A 334 -3.92 -25.52 14.36
N THR A 335 -3.47 -26.64 13.79
CA THR A 335 -2.75 -27.69 14.54
C THR A 335 -1.47 -27.15 15.17
N ALA A 336 -0.80 -26.18 14.53
CA ALA A 336 0.43 -25.57 15.03
C ALA A 336 0.24 -24.79 16.35
N PHE A 337 -0.97 -24.30 16.65
CA PHE A 337 -1.29 -23.50 17.82
C PHE A 337 -1.91 -24.31 18.97
N ILE A 338 -2.33 -25.55 18.72
CA ILE A 338 -3.07 -26.36 19.70
C ILE A 338 -2.09 -27.19 20.56
N PRO A 339 -2.08 -27.01 21.90
CA PRO A 339 -1.25 -27.80 22.81
C PRO A 339 -1.54 -29.30 22.68
N GLY A 340 -0.49 -30.12 22.54
CA GLY A 340 -0.62 -31.58 22.41
C GLY A 340 -1.05 -32.09 21.04
N SER A 341 -1.31 -31.19 20.08
CA SER A 341 -1.63 -31.55 18.68
C SER A 341 -0.51 -31.17 17.70
N ALA A 342 0.23 -30.09 17.99
CA ALA A 342 1.40 -29.70 17.23
C ALA A 342 2.53 -30.74 17.29
N ASP A 343 3.09 -31.12 16.14
CA ASP A 343 4.28 -31.96 16.03
C ASP A 343 5.50 -31.10 15.68
N PHE A 344 6.23 -30.66 16.70
CA PHE A 344 7.57 -30.07 16.57
C PHE A 344 8.67 -31.06 16.97
N SER A 345 8.41 -32.37 16.83
CA SER A 345 9.40 -33.40 17.13
C SER A 345 10.62 -33.40 16.18
N PRO A 346 10.57 -32.90 14.93
CA PRO A 346 11.78 -32.65 14.14
C PRO A 346 12.67 -31.55 14.74
N MET A 347 12.10 -30.53 15.40
CA MET A 347 12.86 -29.45 16.04
C MET A 347 13.57 -29.87 17.34
N PHE A 348 12.88 -30.60 18.23
CA PHE A 348 13.36 -30.92 19.59
C PHE A 348 13.62 -32.42 19.86
N GLY A 349 13.19 -33.30 18.94
CA GLY A 349 13.20 -34.75 19.11
C GLY A 349 12.02 -35.31 19.89
N ALA A 350 11.68 -36.57 19.63
CA ALA A 350 10.58 -37.31 20.27
C ALA A 350 10.77 -37.65 21.77
N ASN A 351 11.46 -36.80 22.53
CA ASN A 351 11.88 -37.03 23.92
C ASN A 351 10.80 -36.67 24.96
N GLY A 352 9.52 -36.96 24.69
CA GLY A 352 8.41 -36.83 25.66
C GLY A 352 8.09 -35.41 26.17
N GLN A 353 8.81 -34.39 25.70
CA GLN A 353 8.55 -32.96 25.93
C GLN A 353 8.17 -32.24 24.64
N ALA A 354 8.54 -32.77 23.46
CA ALA A 354 8.11 -32.24 22.17
C ALA A 354 6.59 -32.42 21.92
N GLU A 355 5.96 -33.38 22.58
CA GLU A 355 4.49 -33.56 22.59
C GLU A 355 3.76 -32.41 23.33
N GLU A 356 4.47 -31.50 24.00
CA GLU A 356 3.92 -30.32 24.69
C GLU A 356 4.30 -28.99 24.00
N VAL A 357 5.02 -29.01 22.88
CA VAL A 357 5.47 -27.81 22.17
C VAL A 357 4.48 -27.41 21.09
N TYR A 358 4.07 -26.14 21.08
CA TYR A 358 3.17 -25.53 20.10
C TYR A 358 3.52 -24.04 19.93
N ILE A 359 3.02 -23.40 18.88
CA ILE A 359 3.15 -21.95 18.67
C ILE A 359 2.18 -21.23 19.63
N ARG A 360 2.71 -20.60 20.69
CA ARG A 360 1.88 -19.83 21.64
C ARG A 360 1.44 -18.48 21.07
N LYS A 361 2.33 -17.74 20.42
CA LYS A 361 2.10 -16.40 19.87
C LYS A 361 3.09 -16.13 18.75
N VAL A 362 2.61 -15.64 17.62
CA VAL A 362 3.45 -15.07 16.55
C VAL A 362 3.60 -13.58 16.84
N PHE A 363 4.81 -13.14 17.20
CA PHE A 363 5.12 -11.72 17.37
C PHE A 363 5.51 -11.13 16.02
N HIS A 364 4.88 -10.03 15.65
CA HIS A 364 5.22 -9.28 14.46
C HIS A 364 5.10 -7.78 14.75
N LYS A 365 6.10 -7.03 14.30
CA LYS A 365 6.16 -5.57 14.38
C LYS A 365 6.76 -5.07 13.08
N ALA A 366 5.98 -4.33 12.31
CA ALA A 366 6.42 -3.72 11.06
C ALA A 366 6.36 -2.20 11.21
N THR A 367 7.49 -1.55 10.92
CA THR A 367 7.61 -0.09 10.96
C THR A 367 7.88 0.44 9.56
N LEU A 368 6.99 1.32 9.06
CA LEU A 368 7.18 2.05 7.81
C LEU A 368 6.86 3.53 8.05
N GLU A 369 7.87 4.39 7.92
CA GLU A 369 7.65 5.82 7.74
C GLU A 369 7.44 6.10 6.24
N VAL A 370 6.45 6.92 5.90
CA VAL A 370 6.24 7.48 4.56
C VAL A 370 6.35 9.00 4.69
N ASN A 371 7.40 9.57 4.10
CA ASN A 371 7.71 11.00 4.19
C ASN A 371 8.11 11.58 2.82
N GLU A 372 8.51 12.85 2.82
CA GLU A 372 8.79 13.60 1.61
C GLU A 372 9.97 13.05 0.80
N GLN A 373 10.93 12.40 1.45
CA GLN A 373 12.15 11.88 0.82
C GLN A 373 12.04 10.42 0.39
N GLY A 374 11.11 9.65 0.97
CA GLY A 374 11.03 8.23 0.77
C GLY A 374 10.42 7.54 1.98
N THR A 375 11.07 6.42 2.33
CA THR A 375 10.73 5.59 3.49
C THR A 375 11.89 5.56 4.50
N THR A 376 12.08 6.65 5.26
CA THR A 376 12.92 6.76 6.49
C THR A 376 14.47 6.93 6.36
N ALA A 377 15.15 8.09 6.36
CA ALA A 377 14.89 9.55 6.42
C ALA A 377 16.27 10.24 6.63
N ALA A 378 16.57 11.51 6.31
CA ALA A 378 16.00 12.51 5.39
C ALA A 378 16.96 13.74 5.32
N ALA A 379 17.26 14.30 4.13
CA ALA A 379 17.83 15.66 3.93
C ALA A 379 17.53 16.14 2.49
N ALA A 380 17.36 17.46 2.30
CA ALA A 380 16.67 18.02 1.14
C ALA A 380 17.51 18.10 -0.15
N THR A 381 16.87 17.79 -1.28
CA THR A 381 17.32 18.16 -2.65
C THR A 381 16.14 18.72 -3.43
N GLU A 382 16.34 19.83 -4.13
CA GLU A 382 15.30 20.65 -4.78
C GLU A 382 15.23 20.34 -6.29
N VAL A 383 14.05 19.98 -6.80
CA VAL A 383 13.78 19.82 -8.24
C VAL A 383 12.53 20.65 -8.60
N GLU A 384 12.74 21.84 -9.15
CA GLU A 384 11.66 22.79 -9.42
C GLU A 384 10.93 22.48 -10.75
N LEU A 385 9.80 21.77 -10.69
CA LEU A 385 8.89 21.58 -11.83
C LEU A 385 7.72 22.57 -11.77
N ALA A 386 7.87 23.67 -12.50
CA ALA A 386 7.06 24.86 -12.34
C ALA A 386 5.91 24.99 -13.37
N LEU A 387 4.66 24.80 -12.94
CA LEU A 387 3.47 25.28 -13.65
C LEU A 387 3.46 26.81 -13.60
N CYS A 388 3.88 27.53 -14.64
CA CYS A 388 4.07 28.98 -14.56
C CYS A 388 3.85 29.72 -15.90
N PHE A 389 3.79 31.04 -15.83
CA PHE A 389 3.75 31.98 -16.94
C PHE A 389 4.98 32.86 -16.99
N ALA A 390 5.44 33.23 -18.18
CA ALA A 390 6.55 34.17 -18.32
C ALA A 390 6.17 35.57 -17.77
N ALA A 391 7.18 36.32 -17.31
CA ALA A 391 7.06 37.73 -16.98
C ALA A 391 6.29 38.53 -18.05
N GLY A 392 5.43 39.45 -17.62
CA GLY A 392 4.56 40.27 -18.45
C GLY A 392 3.24 39.60 -18.83
N THR A 393 3.02 38.33 -18.48
CA THR A 393 1.72 37.67 -18.72
C THR A 393 0.65 38.31 -17.82
N SER A 394 -0.41 38.84 -18.43
CA SER A 394 -1.43 39.59 -17.70
C SER A 394 -2.52 38.69 -17.11
N VAL A 395 -2.79 38.89 -15.83
CA VAL A 395 -3.84 38.23 -15.03
C VAL A 395 -5.01 39.20 -14.85
N LEU A 396 -6.24 38.73 -15.04
CA LEU A 396 -7.41 39.54 -14.78
C LEU A 396 -7.68 39.69 -13.28
N THR A 397 -7.76 40.94 -12.80
CA THR A 397 -8.21 41.30 -11.45
C THR A 397 -9.55 42.05 -11.50
N PRO A 398 -10.25 42.23 -10.36
CA PRO A 398 -11.46 43.07 -10.30
C PRO A 398 -11.24 44.52 -10.75
N ASP A 399 -10.03 45.05 -10.61
CA ASP A 399 -9.68 46.45 -10.89
C ASP A 399 -9.00 46.67 -12.26
N GLY A 400 -8.79 45.59 -13.03
CA GLY A 400 -8.14 45.58 -14.35
C GLY A 400 -7.11 44.46 -14.50
N ALA A 401 -6.54 44.30 -15.69
CA ALA A 401 -5.45 43.34 -15.91
C ALA A 401 -4.13 43.81 -15.26
N ALA A 402 -3.41 42.91 -14.59
CA ALA A 402 -2.12 43.17 -13.95
C ALA A 402 -1.06 42.14 -14.41
N PRO A 403 0.23 42.53 -14.61
CA PRO A 403 1.30 41.56 -14.88
C PRO A 403 1.44 40.56 -13.72
N ILE A 404 1.62 39.28 -14.03
CA ILE A 404 1.67 38.21 -13.03
C ILE A 404 2.80 38.41 -12.00
N GLU A 405 3.92 39.02 -12.40
CA GLU A 405 5.04 39.37 -11.53
C GLU A 405 4.76 40.58 -10.60
N GLU A 406 3.67 41.31 -10.81
CA GLU A 406 3.23 42.42 -9.97
C GLU A 406 2.17 42.01 -8.92
N VAL A 407 1.46 40.90 -9.15
CA VAL A 407 0.48 40.33 -8.21
C VAL A 407 1.15 39.85 -6.92
N ARG A 408 0.54 40.09 -5.76
CA ARG A 408 1.06 39.76 -4.43
C ARG A 408 0.09 38.89 -3.63
N VAL A 409 0.60 38.22 -2.60
CA VAL A 409 -0.23 37.55 -1.60
C VAL A 409 -1.14 38.56 -0.91
N GLY A 410 -2.43 38.26 -0.85
CA GLY A 410 -3.48 39.16 -0.37
C GLY A 410 -4.16 40.00 -1.46
N ASP A 411 -3.60 40.08 -2.67
CA ASP A 411 -4.31 40.67 -3.82
C ASP A 411 -5.46 39.75 -4.25
N THR A 412 -6.32 40.24 -5.15
CA THR A 412 -7.50 39.49 -5.61
C THR A 412 -7.49 39.36 -7.12
N VAL A 413 -7.64 38.14 -7.63
CA VAL A 413 -7.75 37.83 -9.07
C VAL A 413 -9.16 37.35 -9.41
N LEU A 414 -9.53 37.39 -10.68
CA LEU A 414 -10.76 36.76 -11.15
C LEU A 414 -10.52 35.26 -11.35
N ALA A 415 -11.40 34.45 -10.78
CA ALA A 415 -11.36 32.99 -10.81
C ALA A 415 -12.76 32.40 -11.04
N ARG A 416 -12.84 31.12 -11.41
CA ARG A 416 -14.10 30.35 -11.54
C ARG A 416 -13.86 28.95 -11.00
N ASN A 417 -14.85 28.35 -10.34
CA ASN A 417 -14.70 26.98 -9.84
C ASN A 417 -14.35 26.00 -10.97
N GLU A 418 -13.25 25.27 -10.80
CA GLU A 418 -12.60 24.38 -11.78
C GLU A 418 -13.53 23.33 -12.41
N HIS A 419 -14.58 22.90 -11.69
CA HIS A 419 -15.53 21.89 -12.15
C HIS A 419 -16.79 22.49 -12.80
N LEU A 420 -16.94 23.83 -12.80
CA LEU A 420 -18.13 24.53 -13.28
C LEU A 420 -17.79 25.45 -14.47
N LEU A 421 -17.77 24.89 -15.68
CA LEU A 421 -17.50 25.61 -16.93
C LEU A 421 -18.40 26.84 -17.14
N GLU A 422 -19.70 26.73 -16.82
CA GLU A 422 -20.68 27.83 -16.87
C GLU A 422 -20.89 28.50 -15.49
N GLY A 423 -19.99 28.25 -14.53
CA GLY A 423 -20.03 28.83 -13.19
C GLY A 423 -19.73 30.33 -13.16
N PRO A 424 -20.03 31.02 -12.04
CA PRO A 424 -19.75 32.44 -11.88
C PRO A 424 -18.24 32.69 -11.90
N VAL A 425 -17.84 33.80 -12.54
CA VAL A 425 -16.50 34.38 -12.36
C VAL A 425 -16.55 35.29 -11.15
N GLU A 426 -15.72 35.00 -10.16
CA GLU A 426 -15.71 35.66 -8.87
C GLU A 426 -14.31 36.14 -8.48
N PRO A 427 -14.20 37.25 -7.71
CA PRO A 427 -12.94 37.63 -7.10
C PRO A 427 -12.49 36.57 -6.07
N ARG A 428 -11.21 36.17 -6.12
CA ARG A 428 -10.57 35.30 -5.11
C ARG A 428 -9.17 35.78 -4.74
N VAL A 429 -8.84 35.60 -3.46
CA VAL A 429 -7.59 36.07 -2.86
C VAL A 429 -6.43 35.21 -3.34
N VAL A 430 -5.29 35.83 -3.62
CA VAL A 430 -4.03 35.14 -3.89
C VAL A 430 -3.39 34.75 -2.55
N GLU A 431 -3.28 33.45 -2.30
CA GLU A 431 -2.72 32.87 -1.07
C GLU A 431 -1.19 32.73 -1.12
N ALA A 432 -0.63 32.51 -2.32
CA ALA A 432 0.81 32.39 -2.54
C ALA A 432 1.20 32.88 -3.95
N THR A 433 2.45 33.27 -4.12
CA THR A 433 3.06 33.63 -5.40
C THR A 433 4.38 32.89 -5.56
N ARG A 434 4.54 32.14 -6.66
CA ARG A 434 5.77 31.41 -7.02
C ARG A 434 6.57 32.18 -8.06
N HIS A 435 7.89 31.98 -8.05
CA HIS A 435 8.82 32.52 -9.04
C HIS A 435 9.94 31.51 -9.29
N GLY A 436 10.36 31.35 -10.54
CA GLY A 436 11.42 30.42 -10.95
C GLY A 436 11.94 30.74 -12.37
N GLU A 437 12.70 29.85 -12.98
CA GLU A 437 13.12 29.94 -14.38
C GLU A 437 12.77 28.66 -15.16
N ALA A 438 12.07 28.78 -16.30
CA ALA A 438 11.62 27.61 -17.07
C ALA A 438 11.54 27.88 -18.58
N GLU A 439 11.57 26.81 -19.39
CA GLU A 439 11.40 26.92 -20.85
C GLU A 439 9.97 27.34 -21.24
N ILE A 440 9.89 28.31 -22.16
CA ILE A 440 8.62 28.90 -22.60
C ILE A 440 8.08 28.22 -23.86
N LEU A 441 6.79 27.90 -23.81
CA LEU A 441 5.92 27.59 -24.92
C LEU A 441 4.94 28.77 -25.13
N GLU A 442 4.68 29.10 -26.40
CA GLU A 442 3.77 30.17 -26.80
C GLU A 442 2.48 29.60 -27.40
N LEU A 443 1.33 29.91 -26.78
CA LEU A 443 0.00 29.67 -27.33
C LEU A 443 -0.47 30.91 -28.10
N HIS A 444 -0.61 30.80 -29.41
CA HIS A 444 -0.99 31.93 -30.27
C HIS A 444 -2.51 31.97 -30.49
N LEU A 445 -3.16 33.01 -29.98
CA LEU A 445 -4.60 33.28 -30.09
C LEU A 445 -4.83 34.37 -31.16
N GLY A 446 -4.52 34.04 -32.41
CA GLY A 446 -4.63 34.92 -33.57
C GLY A 446 -3.52 35.99 -33.63
N ARG A 447 -3.69 37.11 -32.92
CA ARG A 447 -2.67 38.17 -32.82
C ARG A 447 -2.13 38.37 -31.40
N ARG A 448 -2.64 37.58 -30.45
CA ARG A 448 -2.30 37.61 -29.04
C ARG A 448 -1.55 36.33 -28.67
N VAL A 449 -0.68 36.39 -27.67
CA VAL A 449 0.19 35.28 -27.30
C VAL A 449 0.14 35.11 -25.78
N ILE A 450 -0.09 33.89 -25.32
CA ILE A 450 0.13 33.49 -23.93
C ILE A 450 1.48 32.78 -23.88
N ARG A 451 2.33 33.14 -22.91
CA ARG A 451 3.71 32.68 -22.77
C ARG A 451 3.83 31.88 -21.48
N THR A 452 3.98 30.57 -21.58
CA THR A 452 3.69 29.65 -20.48
C THR A 452 4.62 28.44 -20.48
N THR A 453 4.77 27.73 -19.37
CA THR A 453 5.51 26.46 -19.36
C THR A 453 4.70 25.36 -20.05
N GLU A 454 5.39 24.35 -20.61
CA GLU A 454 4.76 23.28 -21.41
C GLU A 454 3.62 22.54 -20.69
N LEU A 455 3.71 22.45 -19.37
CA LEU A 455 2.75 21.75 -18.52
C LEU A 455 1.62 22.63 -17.97
N HIS A 456 1.54 23.93 -18.27
CA HIS A 456 0.50 24.76 -17.69
C HIS A 456 -0.88 24.43 -18.31
N PRO A 457 -1.92 24.11 -17.52
CA PRO A 457 -3.18 23.59 -18.05
C PRO A 457 -4.23 24.66 -18.39
N PHE A 458 -4.91 24.49 -19.52
CA PHE A 458 -6.03 25.33 -19.98
C PHE A 458 -7.27 24.48 -20.24
N PHE A 459 -8.46 25.05 -20.01
CA PHE A 459 -9.71 24.34 -20.29
C PHE A 459 -10.06 24.43 -21.78
N VAL A 460 -10.15 23.29 -22.45
CA VAL A 460 -10.49 23.17 -23.88
C VAL A 460 -11.93 22.67 -24.05
N GLU A 461 -12.76 23.38 -24.83
CA GLU A 461 -14.14 22.98 -25.13
C GLU A 461 -14.19 21.55 -25.71
N GLY A 462 -14.88 20.65 -25.00
CA GLY A 462 -15.05 19.25 -25.39
C GLY A 462 -13.90 18.31 -25.03
N GLN A 463 -12.80 18.81 -24.45
CA GLN A 463 -11.64 17.99 -24.04
C GLN A 463 -11.26 18.16 -22.55
N GLY A 464 -11.70 19.24 -21.88
CA GLY A 464 -11.40 19.48 -20.46
C GLY A 464 -10.05 20.17 -20.25
N TRP A 465 -9.44 20.00 -19.08
CA TRP A 465 -8.13 20.59 -18.77
C TRP A 465 -7.00 19.85 -19.51
N LEU A 466 -6.27 20.56 -20.38
CA LEU A 466 -5.14 20.03 -21.15
C LEU A 466 -3.84 20.82 -20.93
N PRO A 467 -2.66 20.17 -20.88
CA PRO A 467 -1.36 20.84 -20.87
C PRO A 467 -1.15 21.75 -22.08
N ALA A 468 -0.45 22.87 -21.91
CA ALA A 468 -0.10 23.77 -23.01
C ALA A 468 0.62 23.08 -24.18
N ALA A 469 1.40 22.02 -23.91
CA ALA A 469 2.11 21.22 -24.92
C ALA A 469 1.25 20.18 -25.65
N GLU A 470 0.06 19.84 -25.16
CA GLU A 470 -0.88 18.93 -25.83
C GLU A 470 -1.91 19.68 -26.69
N ILE A 471 -2.15 20.96 -26.37
CA ILE A 471 -3.04 21.84 -27.12
C ILE A 471 -2.59 21.97 -28.58
N SER A 472 -3.54 21.78 -29.49
CA SER A 472 -3.36 21.78 -30.94
C SER A 472 -3.99 23.00 -31.63
N SER A 473 -3.51 23.30 -32.83
CA SER A 473 -4.09 24.34 -33.69
C SER A 473 -5.53 23.99 -34.06
N GLY A 474 -6.49 24.83 -33.64
CA GLY A 474 -7.93 24.63 -33.81
C GLY A 474 -8.68 24.42 -32.49
N ASP A 475 -7.98 24.02 -31.42
CA ASP A 475 -8.58 23.84 -30.09
C ASP A 475 -9.11 25.16 -29.53
N ARG A 476 -10.13 25.06 -28.67
CA ARG A 476 -10.95 26.21 -28.25
C ARG A 476 -10.87 26.38 -26.74
N LEU A 477 -10.09 27.36 -26.27
CA LEU A 477 -9.85 27.61 -24.84
C LEU A 477 -11.01 28.41 -24.22
N ALA A 478 -11.58 27.92 -23.13
CA ALA A 478 -12.73 28.53 -22.47
C ALA A 478 -12.40 29.92 -21.90
N CYS A 479 -13.38 30.83 -21.93
CA CYS A 479 -13.20 32.23 -21.52
C CYS A 479 -14.03 32.63 -20.27
N ASP A 480 -13.67 33.78 -19.70
CA ASP A 480 -14.33 34.46 -18.56
C ASP A 480 -15.81 34.83 -18.85
N ARG A 481 -16.09 35.37 -20.04
CA ARG A 481 -17.42 35.89 -20.43
C ARG A 481 -18.32 34.86 -21.13
N GLY A 482 -17.95 33.57 -21.04
CA GLY A 482 -18.61 32.46 -21.73
C GLY A 482 -18.15 32.28 -23.17
N GLY A 483 -18.26 31.05 -23.67
CA GLY A 483 -17.67 30.62 -24.94
C GLY A 483 -16.14 30.47 -24.88
N ALA A 484 -15.51 30.32 -26.04
CA ALA A 484 -14.09 30.02 -26.15
C ALA A 484 -13.40 30.63 -27.38
N ILE A 485 -12.08 30.82 -27.24
CA ILE A 485 -11.16 31.37 -28.25
C ILE A 485 -10.34 30.26 -28.91
N ALA A 486 -10.20 30.30 -30.24
CA ALA A 486 -9.45 29.28 -30.98
C ALA A 486 -7.93 29.52 -30.95
N VAL A 487 -7.17 28.47 -30.69
CA VAL A 487 -5.71 28.43 -30.82
C VAL A 487 -5.34 28.36 -32.29
N SER A 488 -4.51 29.30 -32.73
CA SER A 488 -4.09 29.44 -34.14
C SER A 488 -2.79 28.71 -34.46
N TYR A 489 -1.90 28.55 -33.46
CA TYR A 489 -0.68 27.75 -33.51
C TYR A 489 -0.07 27.64 -32.10
N VAL A 490 0.79 26.65 -31.88
CA VAL A 490 1.55 26.45 -30.63
C VAL A 490 3.04 26.35 -30.96
N GLN A 491 3.88 27.14 -30.29
CA GLN A 491 5.30 27.23 -30.56
C GLN A 491 6.14 26.99 -29.31
N ARG A 492 6.94 25.92 -29.29
CA ARG A 492 8.03 25.74 -28.32
C ARG A 492 9.16 26.72 -28.65
N THR A 493 9.59 27.55 -27.69
CA THR A 493 10.58 28.60 -27.97
C THR A 493 12.03 28.16 -27.78
N GLY A 494 12.28 27.13 -26.96
CA GLY A 494 13.63 26.72 -26.55
C GLY A 494 14.37 27.79 -25.74
N LYS A 495 13.62 28.64 -25.01
CA LYS A 495 14.15 29.72 -24.18
C LYS A 495 13.69 29.55 -22.74
N VAL A 496 14.65 29.49 -21.84
CA VAL A 496 14.42 29.67 -20.40
C VAL A 496 14.22 31.15 -20.10
N GLU A 497 13.16 31.49 -19.38
CA GLU A 497 12.85 32.86 -18.93
C GLU A 497 12.36 32.84 -17.47
N ALA A 498 12.34 33.99 -16.81
CA ALA A 498 11.74 34.12 -15.48
C ALA A 498 10.22 33.88 -15.56
N VAL A 499 9.74 32.96 -14.74
CA VAL A 499 8.35 32.51 -14.73
C VAL A 499 7.72 32.66 -13.35
N PHE A 500 6.40 32.83 -13.33
CA PHE A 500 5.60 33.12 -12.14
C PHE A 500 4.33 32.28 -12.10
N ASN A 501 3.83 31.97 -10.90
CA ASN A 501 2.49 31.41 -10.73
C ASN A 501 1.81 31.90 -9.45
N LEU A 502 0.50 31.71 -9.37
CA LEU A 502 -0.33 32.13 -8.25
C LEU A 502 -0.96 30.90 -7.57
N ARG A 503 -1.20 30.97 -6.26
CA ARG A 503 -2.17 30.09 -5.58
C ARG A 503 -3.38 30.94 -5.25
N VAL A 504 -4.57 30.49 -5.62
CA VAL A 504 -5.82 31.26 -5.51
C VAL A 504 -6.76 30.53 -4.53
N ALA A 505 -7.34 31.29 -3.61
CA ALA A 505 -8.23 30.79 -2.56
C ALA A 505 -9.55 30.26 -3.12
N GLU A 506 -10.07 29.17 -2.55
CA GLU A 506 -11.31 28.45 -2.89
C GLU A 506 -11.43 27.87 -4.31
N HIS A 507 -10.97 28.60 -5.33
CA HIS A 507 -10.97 28.16 -6.73
C HIS A 507 -9.52 28.02 -7.19
N ARG A 508 -9.13 26.84 -7.68
CA ARG A 508 -7.73 26.58 -8.10
C ARG A 508 -7.42 27.15 -9.49
N THR A 509 -8.14 28.19 -9.93
CA THR A 509 -8.06 28.74 -11.29
C THR A 509 -7.92 30.25 -11.30
N PHE A 510 -7.58 30.81 -12.46
CA PHE A 510 -7.59 32.23 -12.73
C PHE A 510 -7.74 32.48 -14.24
N PHE A 511 -7.81 33.74 -14.65
CA PHE A 511 -7.94 34.12 -16.06
C PHE A 511 -6.76 34.95 -16.57
N ILE A 512 -6.21 34.53 -17.71
CA ILE A 512 -5.14 35.24 -18.44
C ILE A 512 -5.72 36.11 -19.54
N GLY A 513 -5.38 37.40 -19.55
CA GLY A 513 -5.76 38.34 -20.60
C GLY A 513 -5.40 39.79 -20.23
N GLU A 514 -5.34 40.67 -21.22
CA GLU A 514 -5.19 42.12 -21.02
C GLU A 514 -6.57 42.80 -21.21
N ASP A 515 -6.74 44.02 -20.68
CA ASP A 515 -8.02 44.75 -20.73
C ASP A 515 -8.58 44.93 -22.16
N ASP A 516 -7.72 45.00 -23.17
CA ASP A 516 -8.10 45.17 -24.58
C ASP A 516 -8.39 43.84 -25.31
N TRP A 517 -8.19 42.67 -24.67
CA TRP A 517 -8.48 41.36 -25.26
C TRP A 517 -9.98 41.17 -25.46
N GLY A 518 -10.79 41.72 -24.54
CA GLY A 518 -12.24 41.50 -24.52
C GLY A 518 -12.64 40.13 -23.96
N PHE A 519 -11.68 39.28 -23.61
CA PHE A 519 -11.85 37.98 -22.95
C PHE A 519 -10.61 37.69 -22.09
N GLY A 520 -10.79 36.91 -21.02
CA GLY A 520 -9.72 36.21 -20.31
C GLY A 520 -9.82 34.72 -20.55
N VAL A 521 -8.70 34.05 -20.79
CA VAL A 521 -8.60 32.60 -21.01
C VAL A 521 -8.48 31.89 -19.68
N TRP A 522 -9.27 30.83 -19.48
CA TRP A 522 -9.33 30.09 -18.23
C TRP A 522 -8.14 29.13 -18.09
N THR A 523 -7.40 29.26 -17.00
CA THR A 523 -6.22 28.47 -16.69
C THR A 523 -6.31 27.92 -15.26
N HIS A 524 -5.74 26.74 -15.02
CA HIS A 524 -5.77 26.08 -13.71
C HIS A 524 -4.36 26.07 -13.08
N ASN A 525 -4.28 26.29 -11.78
CA ASN A 525 -3.04 26.18 -11.01
C ASN A 525 -2.60 24.73 -10.73
N PHE A 526 -3.22 23.74 -11.39
CA PHE A 526 -3.19 22.33 -11.01
C PHE A 526 -3.78 21.45 -12.12
N TYR A 527 -3.54 20.15 -12.04
CA TYR A 527 -4.20 19.15 -12.89
C TYR A 527 -5.45 18.59 -12.20
N ASP A 528 -6.52 18.36 -12.98
CA ASP A 528 -7.73 17.65 -12.54
C ASP A 528 -7.53 16.11 -12.55
N THR A 529 -6.37 15.64 -13.00
CA THR A 529 -5.97 14.22 -13.04
C THR A 529 -4.88 13.92 -12.01
N GLY A 530 -5.12 14.25 -10.74
CA GLY A 530 -4.23 13.85 -9.63
C GLY A 530 -4.58 12.48 -9.06
N PHE A 531 -3.65 11.86 -8.34
CA PHE A 531 -3.93 10.78 -7.38
C PHE A 531 -4.09 11.45 -6.00
N TYR A 532 -5.20 11.17 -5.32
CA TYR A 532 -5.58 11.90 -4.11
C TYR A 532 -5.86 10.96 -2.93
N ALA A 533 -4.88 10.74 -2.06
CA ALA A 533 -5.01 9.91 -0.86
C ALA A 533 -5.66 10.67 0.31
N ASN A 534 -6.93 11.05 0.14
CA ASN A 534 -7.72 11.80 1.11
C ASN A 534 -8.80 10.98 1.83
N ARG A 535 -8.78 9.65 1.66
CA ARG A 535 -9.72 8.66 2.21
C ARG A 535 -9.00 7.31 2.35
N PRO A 536 -9.57 6.27 3.00
CA PRO A 536 -8.97 4.95 3.12
C PRO A 536 -8.40 4.40 1.81
N PHE A 537 -7.16 3.90 1.89
CA PHE A 537 -6.40 3.41 0.74
C PHE A 537 -5.52 2.22 1.10
N HIS A 538 -5.23 1.37 0.12
CA HIS A 538 -4.30 0.26 0.28
C HIS A 538 -2.88 0.68 -0.17
N LEU A 539 -1.86 0.07 0.43
CA LEU A 539 -0.48 0.19 -0.03
C LEU A 539 0.25 -1.16 -0.08
N MET A 540 1.27 -1.24 -0.93
CA MET A 540 2.25 -2.31 -0.96
C MET A 540 3.65 -1.72 -1.16
N ILE A 541 4.66 -2.30 -0.52
CA ILE A 541 6.08 -2.09 -0.86
C ILE A 541 6.57 -3.37 -1.51
N ARG A 542 7.11 -3.26 -2.72
CA ARG A 542 7.50 -4.37 -3.60
C ARG A 542 8.99 -4.26 -3.92
N ASP A 543 9.68 -5.39 -3.87
CA ASP A 543 10.99 -5.55 -4.49
C ASP A 543 10.81 -5.85 -5.99
N ASN A 544 11.47 -5.05 -6.84
CA ASN A 544 11.36 -5.14 -8.30
C ASN A 544 12.35 -6.13 -8.92
N VAL A 545 13.25 -6.72 -8.12
CA VAL A 545 14.25 -7.69 -8.59
C VAL A 545 13.75 -9.12 -8.39
N THR A 546 13.06 -9.38 -7.28
CA THR A 546 12.51 -10.70 -6.93
C THR A 546 10.99 -10.76 -6.93
N ASP A 547 10.31 -9.69 -7.37
CA ASP A 547 8.85 -9.52 -7.35
C ASP A 547 8.19 -9.66 -5.96
N THR A 548 8.97 -9.68 -4.88
CA THR A 548 8.49 -9.99 -3.53
C THR A 548 7.80 -8.80 -2.89
N ILE A 549 6.62 -9.01 -2.32
CA ILE A 549 5.95 -8.03 -1.47
C ILE A 549 6.68 -8.00 -0.11
N ALA A 550 7.39 -6.91 0.15
CA ALA A 550 8.07 -6.69 1.42
C ALA A 550 7.09 -6.24 2.50
N PHE A 551 6.12 -5.39 2.16
CA PHE A 551 5.09 -4.87 3.08
C PHE A 551 3.75 -4.68 2.37
N MET A 552 2.64 -4.83 3.10
CA MET A 552 1.29 -4.63 2.59
C MET A 552 0.37 -4.06 3.69
N GLY A 553 -0.59 -3.21 3.32
CA GLY A 553 -1.47 -2.58 4.31
C GLY A 553 -2.68 -1.81 3.76
N ARG A 554 -3.44 -1.23 4.69
CA ARG A 554 -4.52 -0.25 4.51
C ARG A 554 -4.33 0.86 5.53
N ILE A 555 -4.42 2.12 5.09
CA ILE A 555 -4.49 3.28 5.98
C ILE A 555 -5.93 3.77 6.00
N ASP A 556 -6.61 3.61 7.14
CA ASP A 556 -7.95 4.13 7.43
C ASP A 556 -7.93 5.50 8.09
N ASP A 557 -6.87 5.80 8.85
CA ASP A 557 -6.64 7.08 9.51
C ASP A 557 -5.11 7.36 9.62
N PRO A 558 -4.55 8.27 8.80
CA PRO A 558 -3.13 8.63 8.84
C PRO A 558 -2.73 9.50 10.04
N THR A 559 -3.62 9.69 11.03
CA THR A 559 -3.29 10.29 12.33
C THR A 559 -3.17 9.25 13.45
N GLN A 560 -3.75 8.05 13.26
CA GLN A 560 -3.62 6.90 14.17
C GLN A 560 -2.36 6.11 13.85
N LEU A 561 -1.22 6.77 14.06
CA LEU A 561 0.13 6.29 13.71
C LEU A 561 0.70 5.33 14.77
N GLU A 562 0.43 5.63 16.04
CA GLU A 562 0.48 4.62 17.09
C GLU A 562 -0.81 3.83 17.02
N ASN A 563 -0.79 2.71 16.31
CA ASN A 563 -1.83 1.70 16.49
C ASN A 563 -1.53 0.96 17.80
N SER A 564 -1.60 1.70 18.92
CA SER A 564 -2.05 1.13 20.19
C SER A 564 -3.55 0.81 20.07
N VAL A 565 -3.86 -0.09 19.13
CA VAL A 565 -4.61 -1.25 19.52
C VAL A 565 -3.80 -1.83 20.69
N THR A 566 -4.07 -1.38 21.93
CA THR A 566 -4.24 -2.37 23.01
C THR A 566 -5.12 -3.39 22.34
N PRO A 567 -4.60 -4.59 22.01
CA PRO A 567 -5.31 -5.49 21.14
C PRO A 567 -6.73 -5.53 21.64
N GLN A 568 -7.72 -5.48 20.74
CA GLN A 568 -8.95 -6.15 21.09
C GLN A 568 -8.61 -7.64 21.11
N VAL A 569 -7.93 -8.03 22.19
CA VAL A 569 -8.36 -9.13 23.02
C VAL A 569 -9.85 -8.91 23.30
N ILE A 570 -10.63 -9.29 22.29
CA ILE A 570 -11.35 -10.53 22.38
C ILE A 570 -10.41 -11.55 23.06
N GLU A 571 -10.31 -11.51 24.40
CA GLU A 571 -9.89 -12.66 25.21
C GLU A 571 -11.00 -13.71 25.08
N SER A 572 -11.20 -14.21 23.87
CA SER A 572 -11.61 -15.58 23.63
C SER A 572 -10.29 -16.35 23.59
N ASN A 573 -9.86 -17.08 24.61
CA ASN A 573 -10.65 -17.96 25.50
C ASN A 573 -11.64 -18.89 24.75
N ALA A 574 -11.64 -18.85 23.40
CA ALA A 574 -12.21 -19.89 22.56
C ALA A 574 -11.53 -21.24 22.87
N ASP A 575 -10.21 -21.20 23.15
CA ASP A 575 -9.41 -22.33 23.64
C ASP A 575 -9.92 -22.97 24.94
N TRP A 576 -10.75 -22.27 25.73
CA TRP A 576 -11.29 -22.74 27.01
C TRP A 576 -12.81 -23.00 26.99
N GLY A 577 -13.52 -22.69 25.91
CA GLY A 577 -14.98 -22.89 25.84
C GLY A 577 -15.80 -22.00 26.79
N ASP A 578 -15.25 -20.86 27.19
CA ASP A 578 -16.00 -19.70 27.70
C ASP A 578 -16.62 -18.99 26.49
N PHE A 579 -17.79 -19.48 26.08
CA PHE A 579 -18.48 -19.02 24.88
C PHE A 579 -19.24 -17.70 25.15
N ASP A 580 -19.64 -17.41 26.38
CA ASP A 580 -20.33 -16.14 26.71
C ASP A 580 -19.40 -14.99 27.12
N ASN A 581 -18.08 -15.24 27.15
CA ASN A 581 -17.01 -14.30 27.51
C ASN A 581 -17.18 -13.73 28.93
N SER A 582 -17.63 -14.55 29.88
CA SER A 582 -17.83 -14.14 31.28
C SER A 582 -16.57 -14.27 32.15
N GLY A 583 -15.50 -14.87 31.62
CA GLY A 583 -14.24 -15.16 32.29
C GLY A 583 -14.25 -16.47 33.09
N VAL A 584 -15.32 -17.28 32.97
CA VAL A 584 -15.54 -18.51 33.74
C VAL A 584 -16.26 -19.56 32.86
N VAL A 585 -15.63 -20.70 32.63
CA VAL A 585 -16.25 -21.80 31.86
C VAL A 585 -17.28 -22.52 32.74
N ASP A 586 -18.57 -22.26 32.52
CA ASP A 586 -19.65 -22.80 33.35
C ASP A 586 -20.86 -23.37 32.58
N GLN A 587 -22.02 -23.39 33.21
CA GLN A 587 -23.26 -23.93 32.65
C GLN A 587 -23.91 -23.02 31.61
N ALA A 588 -23.56 -21.72 31.60
CA ALA A 588 -24.04 -20.71 30.66
C ALA A 588 -23.47 -20.93 29.24
N ASP A 589 -22.17 -21.20 29.12
CA ASP A 589 -21.50 -21.52 27.85
C ASP A 589 -22.14 -22.71 27.16
N TYR A 590 -22.38 -23.79 27.91
CA TYR A 590 -23.07 -24.96 27.38
C TYR A 590 -24.52 -24.67 26.97
N ALA A 591 -25.18 -23.67 27.56
CA ALA A 591 -26.48 -23.22 27.09
C ALA A 591 -26.36 -22.47 25.76
N LEU A 592 -25.31 -21.65 25.60
CA LEU A 592 -24.99 -20.93 24.37
C LEU A 592 -24.62 -21.92 23.23
N TRP A 593 -23.66 -22.82 23.46
CA TRP A 593 -23.33 -23.93 22.55
C TRP A 593 -24.57 -24.73 22.12
N ARG A 594 -25.39 -25.17 23.07
CA ARG A 594 -26.61 -25.92 22.75
C ARG A 594 -27.59 -25.10 21.91
N SER A 595 -27.66 -23.78 22.12
CA SER A 595 -28.53 -22.89 21.34
C SER A 595 -27.98 -22.65 19.92
N SER A 596 -26.67 -22.77 19.74
CA SER A 596 -25.97 -22.57 18.46
C SER A 596 -25.68 -23.85 17.69
N TYR A 597 -25.89 -25.04 18.28
CA TYR A 597 -25.59 -26.34 17.66
C TYR A 597 -26.21 -26.49 16.26
N GLY A 598 -25.36 -26.77 15.27
CA GLY A 598 -25.70 -26.89 13.85
C GLY A 598 -25.65 -25.58 13.06
N GLN A 599 -25.18 -24.47 13.66
CA GLN A 599 -24.82 -23.25 12.92
C GLN A 599 -23.51 -23.47 12.14
N THR A 600 -23.34 -22.70 11.05
CA THR A 600 -22.16 -22.70 10.19
C THR A 600 -21.86 -21.27 9.72
N GLY A 601 -20.60 -20.83 9.77
CA GLY A 601 -20.18 -19.46 9.41
C GLY A 601 -18.82 -19.10 10.03
N SER A 602 -18.23 -17.99 9.60
CA SER A 602 -16.83 -17.62 9.93
C SER A 602 -16.60 -16.97 11.30
N ARG A 603 -17.65 -16.69 12.08
CA ARG A 603 -17.57 -16.07 13.42
C ARG A 603 -18.73 -16.56 14.31
N LEU A 604 -18.73 -17.84 14.67
CA LEU A 604 -19.77 -18.42 15.53
C LEU A 604 -19.32 -18.40 16.99
N GLN A 605 -20.12 -17.81 17.87
CA GLN A 605 -19.73 -17.57 19.27
C GLN A 605 -19.49 -18.86 20.10
N ALA A 606 -19.93 -20.01 19.62
CA ALA A 606 -19.76 -21.30 20.29
C ALA A 606 -19.05 -22.35 19.43
N ASP A 607 -18.31 -21.88 18.42
CA ASP A 607 -17.35 -22.64 17.63
C ASP A 607 -16.00 -22.51 18.36
N GLY A 608 -15.72 -23.49 19.20
CA GLY A 608 -14.57 -23.53 20.11
C GLY A 608 -13.37 -24.26 19.53
N ASN A 609 -13.53 -24.97 18.40
CA ASN A 609 -12.39 -25.50 17.64
C ASN A 609 -12.02 -24.65 16.42
N GLY A 610 -12.83 -23.64 16.07
CA GLY A 610 -12.61 -22.73 14.95
C GLY A 610 -12.91 -23.34 13.58
N ASP A 611 -13.64 -24.46 13.48
CA ASP A 611 -13.85 -25.17 12.20
C ASP A 611 -14.95 -24.58 11.30
N GLY A 612 -15.57 -23.47 11.73
CA GLY A 612 -16.65 -22.78 11.05
C GLY A 612 -18.02 -23.39 11.32
N ARG A 613 -18.15 -24.25 12.33
CA ARG A 613 -19.38 -24.95 12.72
C ARG A 613 -19.50 -25.06 14.23
N VAL A 614 -20.73 -25.13 14.73
CA VAL A 614 -20.99 -25.52 16.13
C VAL A 614 -21.50 -26.96 16.16
N ASP A 615 -20.64 -27.91 16.54
CA ASP A 615 -21.00 -29.33 16.67
C ASP A 615 -20.49 -30.00 17.98
N SER A 616 -20.33 -31.32 17.96
CA SER A 616 -19.80 -32.12 19.06
C SER A 616 -18.32 -31.89 19.40
N ALA A 617 -17.53 -31.28 18.50
CA ALA A 617 -16.15 -30.90 18.75
C ALA A 617 -16.08 -29.77 19.80
N ASP A 618 -16.88 -28.72 19.67
CA ASP A 618 -16.91 -27.57 20.60
C ASP A 618 -17.41 -27.97 21.97
N TYR A 619 -18.35 -28.92 22.03
CA TYR A 619 -18.75 -29.53 23.30
C TYR A 619 -17.57 -30.20 24.02
N THR A 620 -16.61 -30.74 23.28
CA THR A 620 -15.41 -31.33 23.85
C THR A 620 -14.48 -30.24 24.40
N VAL A 621 -14.32 -29.12 23.68
CA VAL A 621 -13.57 -27.94 24.16
C VAL A 621 -14.17 -27.38 25.47
N TRP A 622 -15.49 -27.15 25.52
CA TRP A 622 -16.18 -26.73 26.75
C TRP A 622 -16.04 -27.75 27.89
N ARG A 623 -16.27 -29.03 27.59
CA ARG A 623 -16.30 -30.09 28.63
C ARG A 623 -14.95 -30.25 29.31
N ASP A 624 -13.86 -30.20 28.54
CA ASP A 624 -12.52 -30.50 29.04
C ASP A 624 -11.90 -29.31 29.81
N ASN A 625 -12.48 -28.11 29.66
CA ASN A 625 -12.12 -26.88 30.36
C ASN A 625 -13.12 -26.45 31.47
N LEU A 626 -14.19 -27.22 31.72
CA LEU A 626 -15.26 -26.88 32.66
C LEU A 626 -14.74 -26.51 34.07
N GLY A 627 -14.98 -25.27 34.48
CA GLY A 627 -14.52 -24.70 35.75
C GLY A 627 -13.18 -23.96 35.69
N ALA A 628 -12.61 -23.74 34.50
CA ALA A 628 -11.52 -22.78 34.30
C ALA A 628 -11.98 -21.34 34.54
N THR A 629 -11.05 -20.48 34.96
CA THR A 629 -11.29 -19.06 35.25
C THR A 629 -10.10 -18.23 34.77
N ALA A 630 -10.35 -17.12 34.08
CA ALA A 630 -9.29 -16.21 33.65
C ALA A 630 -8.51 -15.62 34.85
N ALA A 631 -7.21 -15.40 34.67
CA ALA A 631 -6.39 -14.73 35.68
C ALA A 631 -6.75 -13.24 35.74
N ALA A 632 -6.96 -12.70 36.94
CA ALA A 632 -7.46 -11.33 37.09
C ALA A 632 -6.49 -10.28 36.52
N PRO A 633 -6.96 -9.32 35.70
CA PRO A 633 -6.10 -8.29 35.11
C PRO A 633 -5.53 -7.34 36.19
N LEU A 634 -4.27 -6.95 36.01
CA LEU A 634 -3.62 -5.93 36.83
C LEU A 634 -4.21 -4.55 36.49
N VAL A 635 -5.04 -4.02 37.39
CA VAL A 635 -5.54 -2.64 37.28
C VAL A 635 -4.40 -1.66 37.53
N VAL A 636 -3.92 -1.02 36.46
CA VAL A 636 -3.07 0.18 36.56
C VAL A 636 -4.00 1.37 36.80
N GLU A 637 -4.04 1.88 38.03
CA GLU A 637 -4.82 3.10 38.34
C GLU A 637 -4.22 4.31 37.58
N ALA A 638 -4.94 4.81 36.58
CA ALA A 638 -4.65 6.09 35.97
C ALA A 638 -4.82 7.21 37.03
N VAL A 639 -3.74 7.93 37.33
CA VAL A 639 -3.76 9.08 38.22
C VAL A 639 -4.43 10.24 37.50
N ALA A 640 -5.75 10.40 37.70
CA ALA A 640 -6.49 11.54 37.20
C ALA A 640 -6.15 12.79 38.02
N ASP A 641 -5.48 13.76 37.40
CA ASP A 641 -5.32 15.10 37.96
C ASP A 641 -6.70 15.77 38.04
N ALA A 642 -7.07 16.22 39.23
CA ALA A 642 -8.31 16.91 39.49
C ALA A 642 -8.03 18.37 39.84
N ASP A 643 -8.59 19.30 39.06
CA ASP A 643 -8.81 20.66 39.53
C ASP A 643 -10.26 21.10 39.21
N GLU A 644 -10.88 21.80 40.17
CA GLU A 644 -12.33 22.00 40.24
C GLU A 644 -12.80 23.29 39.54
N ALA A 645 -13.98 23.26 38.91
CA ALA A 645 -14.79 24.45 38.70
C ALA A 645 -16.30 24.14 38.82
N VAL A 646 -17.07 25.05 39.43
CA VAL A 646 -18.34 24.74 40.12
C VAL A 646 -19.58 25.44 39.50
N VAL A 647 -20.58 24.61 39.12
CA VAL A 647 -22.07 24.70 39.26
C VAL A 647 -22.84 26.05 39.17
N ASP A 648 -23.89 26.07 38.31
CA ASP A 648 -25.29 26.61 38.49
C ASP A 648 -26.12 26.43 37.16
N ASP A 649 -27.46 26.36 37.05
CA ASP A 649 -28.58 26.02 37.95
C ASP A 649 -29.89 25.61 37.18
N GLN A 650 -30.32 24.34 37.29
CA GLN A 650 -31.71 23.79 37.19
C GLN A 650 -32.58 24.10 35.89
N PRO A 651 -33.87 23.66 35.71
CA PRO A 651 -34.16 22.45 34.89
C PRO A 651 -35.45 22.42 33.96
N ALA A 652 -35.48 21.52 32.95
CA ALA A 652 -36.64 20.77 32.37
C ALA A 652 -37.92 21.53 31.83
N PRO A 653 -38.83 20.93 30.97
CA PRO A 653 -39.07 19.51 30.66
C PRO A 653 -39.39 19.13 29.17
N ALA A 654 -39.73 17.85 28.95
CA ALA A 654 -40.16 17.20 27.68
C ALA A 654 -41.55 17.69 27.14
N ALA A 655 -42.12 17.29 25.98
CA ALA A 655 -42.03 16.05 25.18
C ALA A 655 -42.51 16.26 23.68
N PRO A 656 -42.87 15.24 22.84
CA PRO A 656 -42.50 15.19 21.41
C PRO A 656 -43.59 15.55 20.39
N LEU A 657 -43.23 15.58 19.09
CA LEU A 657 -44.16 15.56 17.95
C LEU A 657 -43.75 14.57 16.85
N VAL A 658 -44.76 13.91 16.28
CA VAL A 658 -44.72 12.99 15.13
C VAL A 658 -45.75 13.50 14.11
N LEU A 659 -45.49 13.40 12.79
CA LEU A 659 -46.43 12.89 11.75
C LEU A 659 -46.09 13.32 10.29
N THR A 660 -45.61 12.34 9.51
CA THR A 660 -46.01 11.95 8.13
C THR A 660 -45.69 12.82 6.87
N PRO A 661 -45.55 12.19 5.66
CA PRO A 661 -45.05 12.83 4.43
C PRO A 661 -46.02 12.80 3.20
N SER A 662 -45.51 13.19 2.02
CA SER A 662 -46.04 13.02 0.62
C SER A 662 -46.71 14.26 -0.02
N PRO A 663 -46.86 14.38 -1.38
CA PRO A 663 -46.64 13.35 -2.43
C PRO A 663 -45.90 13.77 -3.73
N ARG A 664 -45.53 12.76 -4.54
CA ARG A 664 -45.20 12.86 -6.00
C ARG A 664 -46.48 12.92 -6.87
N PRO A 665 -46.40 13.38 -8.13
CA PRO A 665 -47.36 13.06 -9.19
C PRO A 665 -46.83 12.05 -10.24
N GLN A 666 -47.73 11.25 -10.82
CA GLN A 666 -47.50 10.38 -12.00
C GLN A 666 -48.38 10.81 -13.19
N ARG A 667 -47.91 10.57 -14.44
CA ARG A 667 -48.66 10.28 -15.71
C ARG A 667 -47.70 10.47 -16.91
N SER A 668 -47.82 9.85 -18.09
CA SER A 668 -48.52 8.63 -18.57
C SER A 668 -48.06 8.29 -20.01
N LEU A 669 -48.22 7.04 -20.45
CA LEU A 669 -47.77 6.46 -21.73
C LEU A 669 -48.43 7.00 -23.02
N GLY A 670 -47.74 6.89 -24.17
CA GLY A 670 -48.34 6.90 -25.53
C GLY A 670 -47.36 7.04 -26.71
N GLY A 671 -47.29 6.04 -27.61
CA GLY A 671 -46.57 6.10 -28.92
C GLY A 671 -47.41 6.74 -30.05
N PRO A 672 -46.98 6.75 -31.35
CA PRO A 672 -46.46 5.58 -32.10
C PRO A 672 -45.25 5.88 -33.05
N VAL A 673 -45.05 5.05 -34.09
CA VAL A 673 -43.76 4.76 -34.79
C VAL A 673 -43.78 4.95 -36.33
N ARG A 674 -42.58 5.15 -36.95
CA ARG A 674 -42.15 5.03 -38.39
C ARG A 674 -42.38 6.20 -39.37
N PRO A 675 -41.64 6.32 -40.52
CA PRO A 675 -40.38 5.64 -40.93
C PRO A 675 -39.28 6.53 -41.62
N GLN A 676 -38.03 6.02 -41.62
CA GLN A 676 -36.91 6.17 -42.58
C GLN A 676 -36.77 7.36 -43.56
N ARG A 677 -35.57 7.98 -43.58
CA ARG A 677 -34.78 8.21 -44.81
C ARG A 677 -33.26 8.22 -44.49
N ALA A 678 -32.40 7.89 -45.46
CA ALA A 678 -31.01 7.48 -45.23
C ALA A 678 -29.95 8.24 -46.07
N LEU A 679 -28.67 8.00 -45.71
CA LEU A 679 -27.40 8.37 -46.38
C LEU A 679 -26.99 9.86 -46.20
N SER A 680 -25.75 10.18 -45.78
CA SER A 680 -24.46 9.66 -46.29
C SER A 680 -23.29 9.65 -45.29
N SER A 681 -22.37 8.69 -45.49
CA SER A 681 -20.97 8.60 -44.98
C SER A 681 -20.22 9.93 -44.80
N THR A 682 -19.32 10.14 -43.82
CA THR A 682 -18.13 9.32 -43.49
C THR A 682 -17.61 9.60 -42.08
N GLU A 683 -17.67 8.60 -41.20
CA GLU A 683 -16.83 8.41 -40.00
C GLU A 683 -17.06 6.96 -39.57
N ALA A 684 -15.98 6.21 -39.32
CA ALA A 684 -16.02 4.80 -38.93
C ALA A 684 -15.05 4.60 -37.76
N GLU A 685 -15.55 3.89 -36.75
CA GLU A 685 -15.08 3.95 -35.36
C GLU A 685 -13.82 3.11 -35.08
N PRO A 686 -13.09 3.40 -33.97
CA PRO A 686 -11.91 2.64 -33.54
C PRO A 686 -12.14 1.12 -33.33
N ASP A 687 -13.39 0.67 -33.15
CA ASP A 687 -13.75 -0.74 -32.95
C ASP A 687 -13.29 -1.67 -34.08
N LEU A 688 -13.15 -1.15 -35.31
CA LEU A 688 -12.74 -1.94 -36.47
C LEU A 688 -11.26 -2.35 -36.43
N LEU A 689 -10.42 -1.59 -35.72
CA LEU A 689 -9.02 -1.96 -35.46
C LEU A 689 -8.92 -3.03 -34.37
N LEU A 690 -9.77 -2.97 -33.35
CA LEU A 690 -9.83 -3.98 -32.28
C LEU A 690 -10.26 -5.35 -32.84
N LEU A 691 -11.26 -5.36 -33.73
CA LEU A 691 -11.71 -6.55 -34.46
C LEU A 691 -10.61 -7.14 -35.38
N LEU A 692 -9.85 -6.30 -36.09
CA LEU A 692 -8.73 -6.74 -36.91
C LEU A 692 -7.55 -7.28 -36.08
N ALA A 693 -7.31 -6.73 -34.88
CA ALA A 693 -6.31 -7.26 -33.94
C ALA A 693 -6.74 -8.64 -33.41
N ALA A 694 -7.99 -8.78 -32.95
CA ALA A 694 -8.55 -10.04 -32.48
C ALA A 694 -8.54 -11.14 -33.56
N GLN A 695 -8.84 -10.80 -34.81
CA GLN A 695 -8.73 -11.75 -35.94
C GLN A 695 -7.29 -12.21 -36.20
N ARG A 696 -6.30 -11.30 -36.09
CA ARG A 696 -4.87 -11.67 -36.26
C ARG A 696 -4.37 -12.55 -35.11
N GLN A 697 -4.75 -12.26 -33.87
CA GLN A 697 -4.38 -13.05 -32.71
C GLN A 697 -4.96 -14.47 -32.77
N ARG A 698 -6.23 -14.61 -33.20
CA ARG A 698 -6.86 -15.92 -33.44
C ARG A 698 -6.23 -16.70 -34.59
N ALA A 699 -5.82 -16.02 -35.66
CA ALA A 699 -5.08 -16.66 -36.76
C ALA A 699 -3.71 -17.21 -36.29
N ALA A 700 -2.97 -16.44 -35.47
CA ALA A 700 -1.70 -16.88 -34.91
C ALA A 700 -1.85 -18.07 -33.94
N GLN A 701 -2.91 -18.09 -33.11
CA GLN A 701 -3.22 -19.24 -32.25
C GLN A 701 -3.57 -20.50 -33.06
N ALA A 702 -4.29 -20.37 -34.18
CA ALA A 702 -4.56 -21.49 -35.08
C ALA A 702 -3.27 -22.02 -35.75
N GLU A 703 -2.31 -21.15 -36.08
CA GLU A 703 -1.00 -21.53 -36.61
C GLU A 703 -0.14 -22.26 -35.55
N GLN A 704 -0.13 -21.80 -34.29
CA GLN A 704 0.55 -22.49 -33.18
C GLN A 704 -0.06 -23.87 -32.85
N LEU A 705 -1.37 -24.02 -32.99
CA LEU A 705 -2.05 -25.31 -32.77
C LEU A 705 -1.70 -26.32 -33.86
N ASN A 706 -1.57 -25.87 -35.12
CA ASN A 706 -1.09 -26.71 -36.22
C ASN A 706 0.37 -27.14 -36.04
N ALA A 707 1.23 -26.26 -35.51
CA ALA A 707 2.65 -26.57 -35.26
C ALA A 707 2.86 -27.71 -34.24
N HIS A 708 1.95 -27.90 -33.29
CA HIS A 708 1.99 -29.00 -32.32
C HIS A 708 1.63 -30.38 -32.92
N VAL A 709 1.05 -30.44 -34.12
CA VAL A 709 0.69 -31.70 -34.78
C VAL A 709 1.85 -32.27 -35.62
N GLU A 710 2.82 -31.44 -36.03
CA GLU A 710 3.98 -31.89 -36.83
C GLU A 710 5.14 -32.46 -35.98
N THR A 711 5.17 -32.24 -34.65
CA THR A 711 6.26 -32.68 -33.76
C THR A 711 6.12 -34.11 -33.24
N GLY A 712 4.93 -34.71 -33.33
CA GLY A 712 4.77 -36.17 -33.31
C GLY A 712 5.00 -36.87 -31.97
N GLU A 713 4.43 -36.38 -30.87
CA GLU A 713 4.23 -37.17 -29.64
C GLU A 713 2.74 -37.50 -29.43
N THR A 714 2.46 -38.69 -28.90
CA THR A 714 1.16 -39.37 -29.05
C THR A 714 0.37 -39.50 -27.76
N ALA A 715 -0.89 -39.04 -27.73
CA ALA A 715 -1.93 -39.59 -26.86
C ALA A 715 -3.37 -39.33 -27.37
N GLU A 716 -4.10 -40.44 -27.57
CA GLU A 716 -5.56 -40.65 -27.52
C GLU A 716 -6.54 -39.84 -28.41
N GLU A 717 -7.15 -40.57 -29.36
CA GLU A 717 -8.14 -40.09 -30.33
C GLU A 717 -9.57 -40.00 -29.75
N GLU A 718 -9.98 -38.83 -29.25
CA GLU A 718 -11.37 -38.34 -29.44
C GLU A 718 -11.55 -36.80 -29.38
N PRO A 719 -10.85 -36.03 -28.51
CA PRO A 719 -11.12 -34.58 -28.34
C PRO A 719 -10.86 -33.74 -29.60
N VAL A 720 -9.86 -34.15 -30.40
CA VAL A 720 -9.38 -33.38 -31.56
C VAL A 720 -10.45 -33.21 -32.64
N ARG A 721 -11.40 -34.14 -32.77
CA ARG A 721 -12.48 -34.03 -33.78
C ARG A 721 -13.56 -33.01 -33.42
N GLU A 722 -13.85 -32.81 -32.13
CA GLU A 722 -14.77 -31.73 -31.72
C GLU A 722 -14.14 -30.36 -31.93
N VAL A 723 -12.84 -30.20 -31.62
CA VAL A 723 -12.11 -28.94 -31.85
C VAL A 723 -12.14 -28.55 -33.34
N PHE A 724 -11.85 -29.47 -34.27
CA PHE A 724 -11.93 -29.16 -35.70
C PHE A 724 -13.35 -28.85 -36.17
N ALA A 725 -14.37 -29.56 -35.68
CA ALA A 725 -15.77 -29.25 -36.01
C ALA A 725 -16.22 -27.87 -35.49
N THR A 726 -15.70 -27.45 -34.33
CA THR A 726 -15.93 -26.11 -33.77
C THR A 726 -15.23 -25.04 -34.60
N VAL A 727 -13.98 -25.25 -35.00
CA VAL A 727 -13.21 -24.31 -35.85
C VAL A 727 -13.86 -24.11 -37.22
N ASP A 728 -14.31 -25.18 -37.89
CA ASP A 728 -15.06 -25.07 -39.14
C ASP A 728 -16.37 -24.28 -38.96
N SER A 729 -17.07 -24.45 -37.82
CA SER A 729 -18.29 -23.68 -37.51
C SER A 729 -18.03 -22.17 -37.30
N TRP A 730 -16.82 -21.80 -36.90
CA TRP A 730 -16.42 -20.40 -36.71
C TRP A 730 -16.03 -19.71 -38.02
N LEU A 731 -15.55 -20.46 -39.02
CA LEU A 731 -15.18 -19.94 -40.33
C LEU A 731 -16.39 -19.69 -41.25
N ASP A 732 -17.49 -20.44 -41.09
CA ASP A 732 -18.71 -20.33 -41.90
C ASP A 732 -19.79 -19.37 -41.33
N SER A 733 -19.53 -18.72 -40.19
CA SER A 733 -20.51 -17.85 -39.53
C SER A 733 -20.48 -16.39 -40.06
N PRO A 734 -21.59 -15.85 -40.60
CA PRO A 734 -21.60 -14.51 -41.20
C PRO A 734 -21.95 -13.41 -40.19
N LEU A 735 -20.93 -12.86 -39.53
CA LEU A 735 -20.94 -11.56 -38.82
C LEU A 735 -19.71 -10.74 -39.19
#